data_AF-A0A661MQF9-F1
#
_entry.id   AF-A0A661MQF9-F1
#
_cell.length_a   1.000
_cell.length_b   1.000
_cell.length_c   1.000
_cell.angle_alpha   90.00
_cell.angle_beta   90.00
_cell.angle_gamma   90.00
#
_symmetry.space_group_name_H-M   'P 1'
#
loop_
_entity.id
_entity.type
_entity.pdbx_description
1 polymer ?
#
loop_
_entity_poly.entity_id
_entity_poly.type
_entity_poly.pdbx_seq_one_letter_code
_entity_poly.pdbx_strand_id
1 'polypeptide(L)'
;MAYTPTHPIRFVTAASLFDGHDAAINIMRRILQALGAEVIHLGHDRSVSDVVNTAIQEDVQGIAISSYQGGHVEYFKYMVDLLRERGAGHIRVYGGGGGVIVPEEIAELEAYGVAKLFSPEDGMRMGLEGMIEQMIRECDFSPVDREQWTEDSGDAMVVAPHKVMDAQAVARTLTAVELAISTPSGDGAPAQASSSNGQSSTTPVVGITGTGGAGKSTLTDELVRRFLNDFDDIHIAVLSVDPTRRKTGGALLGDRIRMNSLYGEHTDRVYMRSFATRQAHLATTQALHEAVDVCKAAGFDLVLVETAGIGQSDTEIEELVDVSLYVMTYDFGAPTQLEKIGMLDAADLVALNKFERRGSADALRDIKKQVQRNRGAFSESPDSMPVYPTMAAQFADPGVSRLYLALLDRLNAKHSFGRTSNLFDAETLPEPDPAALALIPPKRQRYLAEIADTCRTYRSWTEEQAVFARKWGQVIGAREQIADWNPEDAEQLVERLDEMAEHWWGKLDPRCRTILDHWDAIAARYRAEEFVYEVRGRELRQPLYRETLSHTKVPRVALPRTEDPGERLRFALTENLPGYFPFTAGVFPLKRQGEDPTRMFAGEGTPERTNKRFHLVSLGMPAKRLSTAFDSVTLYGRDPHERPDIYGKVGTSGVSICSLDDMKKLYSGFDLCDPKTSVSMTINGPAPMILAMFMNTAVDQQVEAVLKRENRWNDAEKAISKKLGDDRPVYTPYQDDGLPEGHDGAGLGLLGTTGGELVGWGLLTGGEYTEIRSRGLQSVRGTVQADILKEDQAQNTCIFSTEFALRVMGDIQQTFIDEGVRNFYSVSISGYHIAEAGANPISQLAFTLSNGFTYVEYYRARGMDVAKFAPNLSFFFSNGMDAEYSVLGRVARRIWSVAMR
;
A
#
# COMPACT_ATOMS: atom_id res chain seq x y z
N MET A 1 -16.22 -34.67 15.09
CA MET A 1 -15.10 -34.28 15.97
C MET A 1 -14.02 -33.75 15.06
N ALA A 2 -13.48 -32.56 15.33
CA ALA A 2 -12.38 -32.00 14.54
C ALA A 2 -11.13 -32.89 14.67
N TYR A 3 -10.43 -33.13 13.57
CA TYR A 3 -9.15 -33.83 13.58
C TYR A 3 -8.16 -33.20 14.54
N THR A 4 -7.43 -34.01 15.31
CA THR A 4 -6.35 -33.56 16.19
C THR A 4 -5.03 -34.11 15.64
N PRO A 5 -4.08 -33.26 15.24
CA PRO A 5 -2.82 -33.73 14.68
C PRO A 5 -1.97 -34.44 15.74
N THR A 6 -1.18 -35.42 15.30
CA THR A 6 -0.26 -36.19 16.14
C THR A 6 1.16 -35.62 16.14
N HIS A 7 1.54 -34.89 15.08
CA HIS A 7 2.80 -34.16 14.96
C HIS A 7 2.59 -32.65 15.07
N PRO A 8 3.63 -31.87 15.44
CA PRO A 8 3.59 -30.41 15.32
C PRO A 8 3.59 -30.01 13.85
N ILE A 9 2.42 -29.61 13.34
CA ILE A 9 2.22 -29.27 11.92
C ILE A 9 2.63 -27.84 11.66
N ARG A 10 3.55 -27.63 10.72
CA ARG A 10 4.00 -26.32 10.27
C ARG A 10 3.54 -26.06 8.84
N PHE A 11 3.08 -24.83 8.58
CA PHE A 11 2.67 -24.37 7.25
C PHE A 11 3.34 -23.06 6.88
N VAL A 12 3.85 -22.97 5.65
CA VAL A 12 4.12 -21.67 5.01
C VAL A 12 2.87 -21.21 4.26
N THR A 13 2.47 -19.95 4.46
CA THR A 13 1.31 -19.37 3.76
C THR A 13 1.68 -18.04 3.10
N ALA A 14 1.32 -17.88 1.81
CA ALA A 14 1.60 -16.66 1.05
C ALA A 14 0.58 -16.43 -0.08
N ALA A 15 0.50 -15.20 -0.60
CA ALA A 15 -0.04 -14.96 -1.94
C ALA A 15 1.10 -15.01 -2.98
N SER A 16 0.76 -15.40 -4.22
CA SER A 16 1.73 -15.57 -5.31
C SER A 16 2.46 -14.26 -5.68
N LEU A 17 3.50 -14.36 -6.52
CA LEU A 17 4.28 -13.20 -6.96
C LEU A 17 3.39 -12.18 -7.68
N PHE A 18 3.60 -10.90 -7.39
CA PHE A 18 2.83 -9.77 -7.91
C PHE A 18 1.31 -9.88 -7.65
N ASP A 19 0.93 -10.56 -6.58
CA ASP A 19 -0.45 -10.74 -6.18
C ASP A 19 -0.71 -10.13 -4.80
N GLY A 20 -1.47 -9.03 -4.77
CA GLY A 20 -1.90 -8.34 -3.56
C GLY A 20 -3.13 -8.96 -2.87
N HIS A 21 -3.78 -9.96 -3.48
CA HIS A 21 -5.01 -10.55 -2.95
C HIS A 21 -4.75 -11.50 -1.77
N ASP A 22 -4.58 -10.92 -0.59
CA ASP A 22 -4.27 -11.66 0.63
C ASP A 22 -5.50 -12.00 1.49
N ALA A 23 -6.68 -11.48 1.15
CA ALA A 23 -7.91 -11.65 1.93
C ALA A 23 -8.25 -13.14 2.13
N ALA A 24 -8.18 -13.94 1.06
CA ALA A 24 -8.47 -15.37 1.11
C ALA A 24 -7.44 -16.12 1.98
N ILE A 25 -6.14 -15.94 1.74
CA ILE A 25 -5.09 -16.64 2.49
C ILE A 25 -5.07 -16.23 3.97
N ASN A 26 -5.44 -14.98 4.28
CA ASN A 26 -5.61 -14.49 5.65
C ASN A 26 -6.73 -15.23 6.40
N ILE A 27 -7.83 -15.58 5.73
CA ILE A 27 -8.90 -16.40 6.32
C ILE A 27 -8.41 -17.83 6.52
N MET A 28 -7.78 -18.43 5.49
CA MET A 28 -7.29 -19.81 5.56
C MET A 28 -6.26 -20.02 6.67
N ARG A 29 -5.27 -19.11 6.81
CA ARG A 29 -4.26 -19.21 7.87
C ARG A 29 -4.82 -19.07 9.28
N ARG A 30 -5.90 -18.30 9.47
CA ARG A 30 -6.57 -18.16 10.78
C ARG A 30 -7.22 -19.47 11.18
N ILE A 31 -7.80 -20.19 10.22
CA ILE A 31 -8.40 -21.51 10.45
C ILE A 31 -7.30 -22.56 10.69
N LEU A 32 -6.19 -22.55 9.94
CA LEU A 32 -5.01 -23.39 10.20
C LEU A 32 -4.50 -23.23 11.64
N GLN A 33 -4.29 -21.98 12.07
CA GLN A 33 -3.87 -21.66 13.44
C GLN A 33 -4.91 -22.11 14.49
N ALA A 34 -6.20 -21.96 14.19
CA ALA A 34 -7.28 -22.36 15.08
C ALA A 34 -7.35 -23.89 15.26
N LEU A 35 -6.92 -24.66 14.25
CA LEU A 35 -6.86 -26.12 14.27
C LEU A 35 -5.51 -26.68 14.73
N GLY A 36 -4.62 -25.83 15.25
CA GLY A 36 -3.40 -26.26 15.94
C GLY A 36 -2.11 -26.22 15.14
N ALA A 37 -2.12 -25.72 13.89
CA ALA A 37 -0.91 -25.56 13.11
C ALA A 37 -0.06 -24.34 13.55
N GLU A 38 1.25 -24.46 13.43
CA GLU A 38 2.21 -23.36 13.49
C GLU A 38 2.32 -22.75 12.08
N VAL A 39 1.86 -21.51 11.91
CA VAL A 39 1.78 -20.87 10.59
C VAL A 39 2.84 -19.80 10.43
N ILE A 40 3.78 -20.05 9.51
CA ILE A 40 4.76 -19.08 9.03
C ILE A 40 4.09 -18.30 7.89
N HIS A 41 3.66 -17.08 8.18
CA HIS A 41 2.93 -16.28 7.21
C HIS A 41 3.85 -15.28 6.53
N LEU A 42 3.96 -15.35 5.20
CA LEU A 42 4.82 -14.47 4.41
C LEU A 42 4.08 -13.24 3.86
N GLY A 43 2.77 -13.15 4.05
CA GLY A 43 1.96 -12.08 3.46
C GLY A 43 1.71 -12.31 1.98
N HIS A 44 1.90 -11.27 1.18
CA HIS A 44 1.61 -11.23 -0.25
C HIS A 44 2.88 -10.96 -1.08
N ASP A 45 2.76 -10.99 -2.41
CA ASP A 45 3.86 -10.71 -3.34
C ASP A 45 5.12 -11.56 -3.10
N ARG A 46 4.99 -12.89 -3.13
CA ARG A 46 6.13 -13.80 -2.88
C ARG A 46 6.51 -14.60 -4.11
N SER A 47 7.79 -14.52 -4.47
CA SER A 47 8.35 -15.36 -5.55
C SER A 47 8.35 -16.82 -5.13
N VAL A 48 8.41 -17.72 -6.11
CA VAL A 48 8.51 -19.16 -5.82
C VAL A 48 9.78 -19.44 -5.00
N SER A 49 10.89 -18.78 -5.33
CA SER A 49 12.15 -18.92 -4.60
C SER A 49 12.00 -18.52 -3.13
N ASP A 50 11.31 -17.42 -2.83
CA ASP A 50 11.12 -16.94 -1.45
C ASP A 50 10.31 -17.94 -0.62
N VAL A 51 9.23 -18.47 -1.21
CA VAL A 51 8.37 -19.46 -0.56
C VAL A 51 9.12 -20.77 -0.33
N VAL A 52 9.83 -21.28 -1.34
CA VAL A 52 10.56 -22.56 -1.26
C VAL A 52 11.73 -22.45 -0.29
N ASN A 53 12.53 -21.37 -0.35
CA ASN A 53 13.61 -21.12 0.61
C ASN A 53 13.08 -21.08 2.03
N THR A 54 11.96 -20.37 2.25
CA THR A 54 11.31 -20.34 3.56
C THR A 54 10.87 -21.73 4.00
N ALA A 55 10.17 -22.48 3.14
CA ALA A 55 9.65 -23.79 3.48
C ALA A 55 10.75 -24.79 3.87
N ILE A 56 11.91 -24.70 3.20
CA ILE A 56 13.09 -25.51 3.51
C ILE A 56 13.72 -25.07 4.85
N GLN A 57 13.98 -23.78 5.05
CA GLN A 57 14.58 -23.27 6.30
C GLN A 57 13.68 -23.54 7.53
N GLU A 58 12.36 -23.45 7.35
CA GLU A 58 11.36 -23.66 8.39
C GLU A 58 10.95 -25.14 8.55
N ASP A 59 11.46 -26.04 7.68
CA ASP A 59 11.19 -27.49 7.63
C ASP A 59 9.70 -27.84 7.77
N VAL A 60 8.88 -27.24 6.91
CA VAL A 60 7.41 -27.37 6.99
C VAL A 60 6.86 -28.60 6.28
N GLN A 61 5.73 -29.12 6.74
CA GLN A 61 5.02 -30.21 6.06
C GLN A 61 4.18 -29.71 4.87
N GLY A 62 3.76 -28.45 4.88
CA GLY A 62 2.85 -27.90 3.88
C GLY A 62 3.09 -26.45 3.49
N ILE A 63 2.77 -26.13 2.24
CA ILE A 63 2.74 -24.77 1.69
C ILE A 63 1.31 -24.50 1.21
N ALA A 64 0.74 -23.34 1.53
CA ALA A 64 -0.55 -22.91 1.00
C ALA A 64 -0.44 -21.55 0.28
N ILE A 65 -0.81 -21.52 -0.99
CA ILE A 65 -0.71 -20.34 -1.86
C ILE A 65 -2.07 -19.88 -2.36
N SER A 66 -2.34 -18.57 -2.29
CA SER A 66 -3.40 -17.94 -3.07
C SER A 66 -2.86 -17.31 -4.36
N SER A 67 -3.53 -17.53 -5.50
CA SER A 67 -3.15 -16.94 -6.78
C SER A 67 -4.36 -16.45 -7.57
N TYR A 68 -4.51 -15.13 -7.70
CA TYR A 68 -5.65 -14.46 -8.33
C TYR A 68 -5.29 -13.63 -9.58
N GLN A 69 -4.01 -13.51 -9.92
CA GLN A 69 -3.54 -12.66 -11.03
C GLN A 69 -3.33 -13.40 -12.36
N GLY A 70 -3.46 -14.73 -12.36
CA GLY A 70 -3.00 -15.58 -13.47
C GLY A 70 -1.52 -15.95 -13.34
N GLY A 71 -1.02 -16.71 -14.32
CA GLY A 71 0.33 -17.31 -14.30
C GLY A 71 0.51 -18.39 -13.22
N HIS A 72 -0.60 -18.93 -12.70
CA HIS A 72 -0.60 -19.92 -11.62
C HIS A 72 -0.07 -21.28 -12.07
N VAL A 73 -0.28 -21.66 -13.33
CA VAL A 73 0.22 -22.93 -13.86
C VAL A 73 1.75 -22.95 -13.80
N GLU A 74 2.40 -21.91 -14.31
CA GLU A 74 3.84 -21.74 -14.29
C GLU A 74 4.36 -21.61 -12.85
N TYR A 75 3.67 -20.83 -12.01
CA TYR A 75 4.06 -20.62 -10.61
C TYR A 75 4.08 -21.94 -9.81
N PHE A 76 3.01 -22.74 -9.87
CA PHE A 76 2.91 -24.00 -9.14
C PHE A 76 3.86 -25.07 -9.69
N LYS A 77 4.00 -25.19 -11.02
CA LYS A 77 4.97 -26.12 -11.62
C LYS A 77 6.39 -25.79 -11.19
N TYR A 78 6.77 -24.51 -11.28
CA TYR A 78 8.10 -24.06 -10.86
C TYR A 78 8.34 -24.33 -9.37
N MET A 79 7.33 -24.15 -8.51
CA MET A 79 7.43 -24.48 -7.09
C MET A 79 7.67 -25.97 -6.85
N VAL A 80 6.92 -26.84 -7.52
CA VAL A 80 7.09 -28.30 -7.42
C VAL A 80 8.47 -28.72 -7.91
N ASP A 81 8.94 -28.17 -9.03
CA ASP A 81 10.25 -28.47 -9.59
C ASP A 81 11.38 -28.03 -8.67
N LEU A 82 11.31 -26.80 -8.15
CA LEU A 82 12.33 -26.26 -7.24
C LEU A 82 12.39 -27.02 -5.91
N LEU A 83 11.25 -27.48 -5.38
CA LEU A 83 11.21 -28.34 -4.20
C LEU A 83 11.88 -29.70 -4.48
N ARG A 84 11.62 -30.31 -5.64
CA ARG A 84 12.24 -31.59 -6.03
C ARG A 84 13.75 -31.45 -6.24
N GLU A 85 14.17 -30.40 -6.94
CA GLU A 85 15.57 -30.08 -7.20
C GLU A 85 16.36 -29.94 -5.89
N ARG A 86 15.76 -29.31 -4.87
CA ARG A 86 16.38 -29.06 -3.56
C ARG A 86 16.12 -30.16 -2.53
N GLY A 87 15.75 -31.37 -2.94
CA GLY A 87 15.57 -32.50 -2.02
C GLY A 87 14.42 -32.33 -1.01
N ALA A 88 13.49 -31.41 -1.27
CA ALA A 88 12.36 -31.03 -0.41
C ALA A 88 11.00 -31.46 -0.99
N GLY A 89 10.98 -32.46 -1.87
CA GLY A 89 9.75 -32.95 -2.52
C GLY A 89 8.72 -33.62 -1.59
N HIS A 90 9.03 -33.77 -0.30
CA HIS A 90 8.10 -34.26 0.73
C HIS A 90 7.11 -33.18 1.20
N ILE A 91 7.41 -31.89 0.96
CA ILE A 91 6.56 -30.77 1.35
C ILE A 91 5.34 -30.72 0.43
N ARG A 92 4.13 -30.74 1.02
CA ARG A 92 2.87 -30.75 0.24
C ARG A 92 2.46 -29.33 -0.16
N VAL A 93 2.19 -29.13 -1.45
CA VAL A 93 1.77 -27.84 -1.99
C VAL A 93 0.25 -27.80 -2.14
N TYR A 94 -0.39 -26.77 -1.59
CA TYR A 94 -1.82 -26.50 -1.70
C TYR A 94 -2.07 -25.11 -2.27
N GLY A 95 -3.26 -24.88 -2.84
CA GLY A 95 -3.62 -23.53 -3.23
C GLY A 95 -5.07 -23.31 -3.66
N GLY A 96 -5.35 -22.07 -4.05
CA GLY A 96 -6.65 -21.66 -4.58
C GLY A 96 -6.60 -20.26 -5.22
N GLY A 97 -7.47 -20.04 -6.20
CA GLY A 97 -7.55 -18.77 -6.95
C GLY A 97 -8.99 -18.35 -7.27
N GLY A 98 -9.96 -18.90 -6.55
CA GLY A 98 -11.37 -18.74 -6.90
C GLY A 98 -11.64 -19.28 -8.31
N GLY A 99 -12.30 -18.48 -9.15
CA GLY A 99 -12.60 -18.84 -10.54
C GLY A 99 -11.46 -18.61 -11.53
N VAL A 100 -10.28 -18.16 -11.08
CA VAL A 100 -9.12 -17.90 -11.96
C VAL A 100 -8.46 -19.21 -12.41
N ILE A 101 -8.47 -20.24 -11.55
CA ILE A 101 -7.90 -21.55 -11.85
C ILE A 101 -9.03 -22.46 -12.32
N VAL A 102 -9.03 -22.84 -13.59
CA VAL A 102 -10.12 -23.64 -14.18
C VAL A 102 -9.96 -25.14 -13.88
N PRO A 103 -11.02 -25.96 -13.95
CA PRO A 103 -10.96 -27.39 -13.60
C PRO A 103 -9.88 -28.17 -14.36
N GLU A 104 -9.64 -27.85 -15.62
CA GLU A 104 -8.59 -28.49 -16.43
C GLU A 104 -7.19 -28.20 -15.88
N GLU A 105 -6.93 -26.96 -15.48
CA GLU A 105 -5.65 -26.54 -14.87
C GLU A 105 -5.47 -27.15 -13.48
N ILE A 106 -6.56 -27.29 -12.70
CA ILE A 106 -6.54 -28.00 -11.42
C ILE A 106 -6.08 -29.45 -11.63
N ALA A 107 -6.69 -30.16 -12.57
CA ALA A 107 -6.33 -31.54 -12.86
C ALA A 107 -4.89 -31.68 -13.36
N GLU A 108 -4.42 -30.75 -14.20
CA GLU A 108 -3.05 -30.70 -14.67
C GLU A 108 -2.04 -30.50 -13.52
N LEU A 109 -2.27 -29.53 -12.64
CA LEU A 109 -1.37 -29.19 -11.55
C LEU A 109 -1.35 -30.27 -10.46
N GLU A 110 -2.50 -30.86 -10.14
CA GLU A 110 -2.56 -32.00 -9.21
C GLU A 110 -1.83 -33.22 -9.78
N ALA A 111 -1.96 -33.49 -11.09
CA ALA A 111 -1.19 -34.55 -11.75
C ALA A 111 0.32 -34.25 -11.80
N TYR A 112 0.72 -32.98 -11.84
CA TYR A 112 2.12 -32.56 -11.86
C TYR A 112 2.84 -32.78 -10.52
N GLY A 113 2.12 -32.59 -9.41
CA GLY A 113 2.65 -32.78 -8.05
C GLY A 113 2.08 -31.85 -6.98
N VAL A 114 1.13 -30.98 -7.32
CA VAL A 114 0.38 -30.20 -6.30
C VAL A 114 -0.53 -31.16 -5.54
N ALA A 115 -0.57 -31.06 -4.21
CA ALA A 115 -1.36 -31.98 -3.37
C ALA A 115 -2.86 -31.77 -3.56
N LYS A 116 -3.32 -30.51 -3.50
CA LYS A 116 -4.71 -30.14 -3.78
C LYS A 116 -4.86 -28.66 -4.16
N LEU A 117 -5.64 -28.38 -5.19
CA LEU A 117 -6.16 -27.04 -5.47
C LEU A 117 -7.66 -27.00 -5.17
N PHE A 118 -8.08 -26.04 -4.36
CA PHE A 118 -9.47 -25.90 -3.92
C PHE A 118 -10.23 -24.95 -4.85
N SER A 119 -11.27 -25.50 -5.50
CA SER A 119 -12.19 -24.72 -6.35
C SER A 119 -13.28 -24.02 -5.51
N PRO A 120 -14.02 -23.05 -6.09
CA PRO A 120 -15.19 -22.49 -5.43
C PRO A 120 -16.24 -23.55 -5.05
N GLU A 121 -16.40 -24.59 -5.87
CA GLU A 121 -17.33 -25.70 -5.60
C GLU A 121 -16.88 -26.53 -4.39
N ASP A 122 -15.58 -26.75 -4.22
CA ASP A 122 -15.04 -27.38 -3.02
C ASP A 122 -15.35 -26.56 -1.76
N GLY A 123 -15.20 -25.22 -1.85
CA GLY A 123 -15.56 -24.31 -0.76
C GLY A 123 -17.03 -24.40 -0.36
N MET A 124 -17.94 -24.53 -1.34
CA MET A 124 -19.38 -24.72 -1.07
C MET A 124 -19.71 -26.09 -0.49
N ARG A 125 -19.03 -27.15 -0.96
CA ARG A 125 -19.31 -28.54 -0.57
C ARG A 125 -18.71 -28.90 0.78
N MET A 126 -17.46 -28.53 1.02
CA MET A 126 -16.68 -28.89 2.21
C MET A 126 -16.81 -27.87 3.34
N GLY A 127 -17.13 -26.62 2.98
CA GLY A 127 -16.96 -25.47 3.87
C GLY A 127 -15.49 -25.12 4.07
N LEU A 128 -15.23 -23.92 4.61
CA LEU A 128 -13.87 -23.43 4.86
C LEU A 128 -13.10 -24.34 5.83
N GLU A 129 -13.75 -24.77 6.91
CA GLU A 129 -13.11 -25.65 7.91
C GLU A 129 -12.78 -27.03 7.34
N GLY A 130 -13.65 -27.60 6.49
CA GLY A 130 -13.43 -28.91 5.88
C GLY A 130 -12.23 -28.95 4.94
N MET A 131 -12.01 -27.87 4.18
CA MET A 131 -10.80 -27.74 3.33
C MET A 131 -9.53 -27.76 4.16
N ILE A 132 -9.49 -27.00 5.25
CA ILE A 132 -8.30 -26.93 6.12
C ILE A 132 -8.09 -28.22 6.91
N GLU A 133 -9.17 -28.88 7.34
CA GLU A 133 -9.08 -30.17 8.03
C GLU A 133 -8.44 -31.24 7.12
N GLN A 134 -8.77 -31.24 5.82
CA GLN A 134 -8.09 -32.10 4.85
C GLN A 134 -6.60 -31.80 4.77
N MET A 135 -6.22 -30.52 4.62
CA MET A 135 -4.81 -30.11 4.56
C MET A 135 -4.02 -30.57 5.80
N ILE A 136 -4.58 -30.42 7.00
CA ILE A 136 -3.92 -30.82 8.25
C ILE A 136 -3.75 -32.34 8.32
N ARG A 137 -4.79 -33.12 8.00
CA ARG A 137 -4.71 -34.60 7.99
C ARG A 137 -3.62 -35.10 7.07
N GLU A 138 -3.53 -34.50 5.89
CA GLU A 138 -2.54 -34.85 4.89
C GLU A 138 -1.11 -34.44 5.29
N CYS A 139 -0.95 -33.33 6.01
CA CYS A 139 0.35 -32.88 6.51
C CYS A 139 0.77 -33.47 7.87
N ASP A 140 -0.01 -34.39 8.45
CA ASP A 140 0.29 -34.99 9.76
C ASP A 140 1.35 -36.10 9.70
N PHE A 141 2.59 -35.71 9.44
CA PHE A 141 3.76 -36.57 9.45
C PHE A 141 4.99 -35.85 10.03
N SER A 142 5.99 -36.63 10.46
CA SER A 142 7.30 -36.12 10.88
C SER A 142 8.19 -35.87 9.65
N PRO A 143 8.77 -34.67 9.46
CA PRO A 143 9.71 -34.42 8.36
C PRO A 143 11.09 -35.05 8.59
N VAL A 144 11.38 -35.51 9.82
CA VAL A 144 12.60 -36.24 10.19
C VAL A 144 12.27 -37.69 10.57
N ASP A 145 13.09 -38.62 10.07
CA ASP A 145 12.93 -40.06 10.29
C ASP A 145 13.73 -40.50 11.53
N ARG A 146 13.05 -40.95 12.59
CA ARG A 146 13.71 -41.31 13.87
C ARG A 146 14.66 -42.50 13.76
N GLU A 147 14.44 -43.41 12.81
CA GLU A 147 15.24 -44.64 12.65
C GLU A 147 16.63 -44.38 12.03
N GLN A 148 16.86 -43.23 11.39
CA GLN A 148 18.20 -42.82 10.92
C GLN A 148 19.02 -42.10 12.00
N TRP A 149 18.43 -41.84 13.17
CA TRP A 149 19.05 -41.17 14.32
C TRP A 149 19.45 -42.16 15.43
N THR A 150 19.92 -43.35 15.05
CA THR A 150 20.51 -44.30 16.00
C THR A 150 21.97 -43.98 16.26
N GLU A 151 22.40 -44.05 17.52
CA GLU A 151 23.78 -43.80 18.00
C GLU A 151 24.91 -44.58 17.25
N ASP A 152 24.56 -45.55 16.39
CA ASP A 152 25.48 -46.44 15.68
C ASP A 152 25.69 -46.12 14.19
N SER A 153 25.02 -45.12 13.61
CA SER A 153 25.39 -44.62 12.28
C SER A 153 26.54 -43.62 12.43
N GLY A 154 27.78 -44.15 12.37
CA GLY A 154 29.03 -43.37 12.32
C GLY A 154 29.16 -42.38 11.14
N ASP A 155 28.12 -42.25 10.33
CA ASP A 155 27.83 -41.09 9.49
C ASP A 155 26.79 -40.21 10.21
N ALA A 156 27.13 -39.65 11.37
CA ALA A 156 26.50 -38.40 11.75
C ALA A 156 26.69 -37.46 10.55
N MET A 157 25.64 -36.77 10.08
CA MET A 157 25.83 -35.63 9.20
C MET A 157 26.65 -34.61 9.98
N VAL A 158 27.97 -34.80 10.00
CA VAL A 158 28.95 -33.78 10.29
C VAL A 158 28.56 -32.70 9.30
N VAL A 159 28.08 -31.57 9.82
CA VAL A 159 28.09 -30.34 9.04
C VAL A 159 29.56 -30.12 8.74
N ALA A 160 30.01 -30.66 7.59
CA ALA A 160 31.40 -30.71 7.24
C ALA A 160 31.88 -29.26 7.24
N PRO A 161 32.91 -28.91 8.03
CA PRO A 161 33.24 -27.52 8.26
C PRO A 161 34.02 -26.96 7.06
N HIS A 162 33.52 -27.05 5.82
CA HIS A 162 34.06 -26.35 4.66
C HIS A 162 33.03 -26.17 3.54
N LYS A 163 32.66 -24.89 3.34
CA LYS A 163 32.09 -24.24 2.13
C LYS A 163 30.73 -24.74 1.62
N VAL A 164 29.75 -23.83 1.77
CA VAL A 164 28.31 -23.87 1.42
C VAL A 164 27.47 -24.46 2.54
N MET A 165 26.77 -23.58 3.26
CA MET A 165 25.85 -23.95 4.33
C MET A 165 24.65 -24.67 3.73
N ASP A 166 24.50 -25.96 4.01
CA ASP A 166 23.30 -26.70 3.63
C ASP A 166 22.14 -26.30 4.55
N ALA A 167 21.33 -25.34 4.08
CA ALA A 167 20.17 -24.84 4.81
C ALA A 167 19.17 -25.95 5.16
N GLN A 168 19.07 -27.01 4.35
CA GLN A 168 18.16 -28.12 4.62
C GLN A 168 18.68 -29.02 5.75
N ALA A 169 19.98 -29.29 5.79
CA ALA A 169 20.61 -30.03 6.89
C ALA A 169 20.47 -29.29 8.23
N VAL A 170 20.70 -27.97 8.23
CA VAL A 170 20.49 -27.12 9.42
C VAL A 170 19.01 -27.19 9.85
N ALA A 171 18.08 -26.98 8.93
CA ALA A 171 16.65 -26.97 9.25
C ALA A 171 16.14 -28.28 9.85
N ARG A 172 16.54 -29.43 9.29
CA ARG A 172 16.17 -30.76 9.81
C ARG A 172 16.79 -31.04 11.18
N THR A 173 18.03 -30.61 11.41
CA THR A 173 18.70 -30.73 12.71
C THR A 173 17.95 -29.92 13.78
N LEU A 174 17.54 -28.69 13.45
CA LEU A 174 16.72 -27.87 14.34
C LEU A 174 15.35 -28.52 14.62
N THR A 175 14.70 -29.11 13.62
CA THR A 175 13.44 -29.86 13.84
C THR A 175 13.65 -31.07 14.76
N ALA A 176 14.75 -31.81 14.59
CA ALA A 176 15.07 -32.95 15.43
C ALA A 176 15.28 -32.54 16.90
N VAL A 177 16.00 -31.43 17.14
CA VAL A 177 16.15 -30.81 18.47
C VAL A 177 14.79 -30.45 19.08
N GLU A 178 13.91 -29.78 18.32
CA GLU A 178 12.57 -29.43 18.77
C GLU A 178 11.71 -30.66 19.13
N LEU A 179 11.84 -31.76 18.37
CA LEU A 179 11.13 -33.01 18.61
C LEU A 179 11.70 -33.80 19.79
N ALA A 180 13.01 -33.80 19.99
CA ALA A 180 13.67 -34.47 21.10
C ALA A 180 13.23 -33.87 22.44
N ILE A 181 13.20 -32.53 22.53
CA ILE A 181 12.80 -31.80 23.74
C ILE A 181 11.31 -31.96 24.04
N SER A 182 10.47 -32.14 23.01
CA SER A 182 9.02 -32.33 23.19
C SER A 182 8.60 -33.78 23.49
N THR A 183 9.53 -34.75 23.45
CA THR A 183 9.25 -36.16 23.74
C THR A 183 9.90 -36.56 25.08
N PRO A 184 9.14 -36.95 26.12
CA PRO A 184 9.73 -37.36 27.39
C PRO A 184 10.54 -38.65 27.25
N SER A 185 11.74 -38.72 27.84
CA SER A 185 12.43 -40.00 28.05
C SER A 185 11.67 -40.86 29.08
N GLY A 186 11.90 -42.18 29.08
CA GLY A 186 11.22 -43.15 29.94
C GLY A 186 11.41 -42.93 31.46
N ASP A 187 12.29 -42.03 31.83
CA ASP A 187 12.70 -41.62 33.16
C ASP A 187 12.30 -40.16 33.48
N GLY A 188 11.58 -39.50 32.57
CA GLY A 188 11.00 -38.16 32.78
C GLY A 188 11.98 -37.00 32.61
N ALA A 189 13.22 -37.25 32.14
CA ALA A 189 14.18 -36.23 31.75
C ALA A 189 14.08 -35.91 30.24
N PRO A 190 14.45 -34.71 29.76
CA PRO A 190 14.67 -34.49 28.32
C PRO A 190 15.83 -35.38 27.84
N ALA A 191 15.70 -36.01 26.67
CA ALA A 191 16.84 -36.72 26.06
C ALA A 191 17.89 -35.67 25.65
N GLN A 192 19.12 -35.78 26.16
CA GLN A 192 20.23 -34.95 25.68
C GLN A 192 20.56 -35.34 24.24
N ALA A 193 20.28 -34.46 23.29
CA ALA A 193 20.87 -34.59 21.96
C ALA A 193 22.39 -34.51 22.13
N SER A 194 23.12 -35.52 21.66
CA SER A 194 24.56 -35.64 21.80
C SER A 194 25.24 -34.36 21.32
N SER A 195 25.87 -33.62 22.24
CA SER A 195 26.68 -32.47 21.90
C SER A 195 27.80 -32.90 20.96
N SER A 196 27.80 -32.36 19.75
CA SER A 196 28.90 -32.54 18.81
C SER A 196 30.21 -32.08 19.46
N ASN A 197 31.23 -32.92 19.35
CA ASN A 197 32.62 -32.71 19.80
C ASN A 197 33.05 -31.25 19.90
N GLY A 198 33.10 -30.70 21.12
CA GLY A 198 34.18 -29.89 21.72
C GLY A 198 34.98 -28.87 20.89
N GLN A 199 34.53 -28.37 19.75
CA GLN A 199 35.14 -27.23 19.08
C GLN A 199 34.48 -25.95 19.59
N SER A 200 35.25 -25.14 20.32
CA SER A 200 34.82 -23.82 20.76
C SER A 200 34.63 -22.92 19.54
N SER A 201 33.41 -22.82 19.02
CA SER A 201 33.08 -21.80 18.02
C SER A 201 33.17 -20.42 18.65
N THR A 202 33.80 -19.48 17.94
CA THR A 202 33.92 -18.07 18.35
C THR A 202 32.78 -17.20 17.80
N THR A 203 31.79 -17.80 17.14
CA THR A 203 30.65 -17.08 16.56
C THR A 203 29.86 -16.35 17.65
N PRO A 204 29.75 -15.01 17.58
CA PRO A 204 28.99 -14.24 18.56
C PRO A 204 27.46 -14.40 18.38
N VAL A 205 26.75 -14.31 19.50
CA VAL A 205 25.29 -14.38 19.60
C VAL A 205 24.72 -13.08 20.14
N VAL A 206 23.87 -12.42 19.37
CA VAL A 206 23.18 -11.19 19.81
C VAL A 206 21.74 -11.50 20.15
N GLY A 207 21.34 -11.22 21.38
CA GLY A 207 19.96 -11.33 21.83
C GLY A 207 19.20 -10.02 21.67
N ILE A 208 18.08 -10.05 20.97
CA ILE A 208 17.18 -8.92 20.77
C ILE A 208 15.87 -9.21 21.51
N THR A 209 15.66 -8.52 22.62
CA THR A 209 14.47 -8.66 23.45
C THR A 209 13.77 -7.34 23.65
N GLY A 210 12.52 -7.34 24.09
CA GLY A 210 11.74 -6.11 24.19
C GLY A 210 10.26 -6.32 24.39
N THR A 211 9.54 -5.24 24.63
CA THR A 211 8.08 -5.29 24.81
C THR A 211 7.38 -5.68 23.50
N GLY A 212 6.23 -6.36 23.62
CA GLY A 212 5.42 -6.74 22.47
C GLY A 212 5.05 -5.54 21.61
N GLY A 213 5.33 -5.63 20.30
CA GLY A 213 5.04 -4.54 19.36
C GLY A 213 6.00 -3.36 19.39
N ALA A 214 7.12 -3.42 20.14
CA ALA A 214 8.14 -2.38 20.11
C ALA A 214 8.85 -2.21 18.74
N GLY A 215 8.72 -3.21 17.86
CA GLY A 215 9.35 -3.23 16.53
C GLY A 215 10.68 -3.96 16.52
N LYS A 216 10.77 -5.08 17.26
CA LYS A 216 11.96 -5.94 17.37
C LYS A 216 12.33 -6.52 16.01
N SER A 217 11.46 -7.33 15.39
CA SER A 217 11.72 -7.92 14.07
C SER A 217 11.97 -6.90 12.95
N THR A 218 11.34 -5.71 12.99
CA THR A 218 11.68 -4.63 12.04
C THR A 218 13.08 -4.06 12.28
N LEU A 219 13.50 -3.91 13.54
CA LEU A 219 14.85 -3.46 13.88
C LEU A 219 15.88 -4.54 13.56
N THR A 220 15.57 -5.82 13.82
CA THR A 220 16.39 -6.98 13.44
C THR A 220 16.65 -6.99 11.94
N ASP A 221 15.60 -6.85 11.12
CA ASP A 221 15.73 -6.77 9.65
C ASP A 221 16.66 -5.64 9.22
N GLU A 222 16.44 -4.44 9.77
CA GLU A 222 17.25 -3.29 9.43
C GLU A 222 18.72 -3.49 9.87
N LEU A 223 19.00 -4.12 11.01
CA LEU A 223 20.36 -4.47 11.43
C LEU A 223 21.01 -5.50 10.50
N VAL A 224 20.31 -6.59 10.15
CA VAL A 224 20.77 -7.59 9.17
C VAL A 224 21.13 -6.89 7.86
N ARG A 225 20.29 -5.97 7.40
CA ARG A 225 20.56 -5.17 6.20
C ARG A 225 21.84 -4.36 6.29
N ARG A 226 22.15 -3.73 7.43
CA ARG A 226 23.42 -2.98 7.59
C ARG A 226 24.60 -3.94 7.49
N PHE A 227 24.56 -5.07 8.18
CA PHE A 227 25.63 -6.07 8.08
C PHE A 227 25.83 -6.57 6.64
N LEU A 228 24.76 -6.91 5.92
CA LEU A 228 24.85 -7.44 4.55
C LEU A 228 25.37 -6.40 3.54
N ASN A 229 25.03 -5.12 3.73
CA ASN A 229 25.51 -4.05 2.87
C ASN A 229 26.96 -3.68 3.16
N ASP A 230 27.38 -3.74 4.43
CA ASP A 230 28.69 -3.30 4.89
C ASP A 230 29.77 -4.39 4.72
N PHE A 231 29.35 -5.65 4.69
CA PHE A 231 30.21 -6.81 4.50
C PHE A 231 29.64 -7.78 3.46
N ASP A 232 30.39 -8.02 2.38
CA ASP A 232 29.98 -8.92 1.28
C ASP A 232 30.13 -10.42 1.63
N ASP A 233 30.85 -10.75 2.69
CA ASP A 233 31.26 -12.12 3.05
C ASP A 233 30.54 -12.69 4.29
N ILE A 234 29.75 -11.87 5.01
CA ILE A 234 29.11 -12.28 6.27
C ILE A 234 27.91 -13.21 6.06
N HIS A 235 27.82 -14.28 6.85
CA HIS A 235 26.67 -15.19 6.92
C HIS A 235 25.97 -15.08 8.28
N ILE A 236 24.67 -14.82 8.28
CA ILE A 236 23.90 -14.52 9.49
C ILE A 236 22.79 -15.56 9.69
N ALA A 237 22.69 -16.12 10.89
CA ALA A 237 21.52 -16.90 11.32
C ALA A 237 20.61 -16.05 12.20
N VAL A 238 19.29 -16.12 11.95
CA VAL A 238 18.26 -15.43 12.74
C VAL A 238 17.32 -16.48 13.33
N LEU A 239 17.25 -16.55 14.66
CA LEU A 239 16.34 -17.43 15.38
C LEU A 239 15.30 -16.55 16.07
N SER A 240 14.04 -16.60 15.63
CA SER A 240 12.97 -15.79 16.21
C SER A 240 11.96 -16.64 16.98
N VAL A 241 11.34 -16.07 18.01
CA VAL A 241 10.39 -16.78 18.88
C VAL A 241 9.08 -16.02 18.96
N ASP A 242 7.98 -16.69 18.62
CA ASP A 242 6.62 -16.14 18.71
C ASP A 242 5.73 -16.94 19.69
N PRO A 243 4.77 -16.29 20.37
CA PRO A 243 3.96 -16.94 21.38
C PRO A 243 2.92 -17.92 20.79
N THR A 244 2.77 -19.07 21.45
CA THR A 244 1.76 -20.09 21.08
C THR A 244 0.38 -19.80 21.69
N ARG A 245 -0.72 -20.05 20.95
CA ARG A 245 -2.08 -19.88 21.48
C ARG A 245 -2.47 -21.03 22.40
N ARG A 246 -2.65 -20.74 23.69
CA ARG A 246 -3.05 -21.69 24.73
C ARG A 246 -4.27 -22.57 24.39
N LYS A 247 -5.30 -22.01 23.73
CA LYS A 247 -6.56 -22.72 23.49
C LYS A 247 -6.47 -23.75 22.36
N THR A 248 -5.63 -23.50 21.37
CA THR A 248 -5.60 -24.27 20.12
C THR A 248 -4.29 -25.03 19.90
N GLY A 249 -3.22 -24.66 20.60
CA GLY A 249 -1.88 -25.22 20.38
C GLY A 249 -1.15 -24.64 19.16
N GLY A 250 -1.87 -23.97 18.25
CA GLY A 250 -1.29 -23.34 17.06
C GLY A 250 -0.63 -21.99 17.35
N ALA A 251 0.27 -21.58 16.47
CA ALA A 251 1.01 -20.33 16.56
C ALA A 251 0.93 -19.55 15.24
N LEU A 252 1.04 -18.23 15.31
CA LEU A 252 1.27 -17.39 14.13
C LEU A 252 2.70 -16.89 14.28
N LEU A 253 3.59 -17.46 13.49
CA LEU A 253 5.01 -17.10 13.45
C LEU A 253 5.14 -15.93 12.48
N GLY A 254 4.98 -14.73 13.03
CA GLY A 254 4.78 -13.47 12.34
C GLY A 254 6.05 -12.62 12.22
N ASP A 255 7.18 -13.01 12.79
CA ASP A 255 8.42 -12.24 12.66
C ASP A 255 8.97 -12.22 11.22
N ARG A 256 8.96 -13.38 10.53
CA ARG A 256 9.51 -13.52 9.18
C ARG A 256 8.83 -12.60 8.14
N ILE A 257 7.57 -12.21 8.35
CA ILE A 257 6.86 -11.28 7.45
C ILE A 257 7.50 -9.88 7.43
N ARG A 258 8.26 -9.52 8.48
CA ARG A 258 8.93 -8.21 8.62
C ARG A 258 10.36 -8.19 8.10
N MET A 259 10.90 -9.36 7.77
CA MET A 259 12.32 -9.54 7.41
C MET A 259 12.50 -9.45 5.90
N ASN A 260 12.65 -8.24 5.35
CA ASN A 260 12.83 -8.03 3.92
C ASN A 260 14.22 -8.46 3.43
N SER A 261 15.23 -8.41 4.30
CA SER A 261 16.63 -8.73 4.00
C SER A 261 16.89 -10.22 3.75
N LEU A 262 15.88 -11.07 4.00
CA LEU A 262 15.92 -12.51 3.69
C LEU A 262 15.71 -12.82 2.21
N TYR A 263 15.30 -11.83 1.41
CA TYR A 263 14.90 -12.02 0.02
C TYR A 263 15.74 -11.13 -0.90
N GLY A 264 15.88 -11.53 -2.16
CA GLY A 264 16.65 -10.79 -3.18
C GLY A 264 18.12 -11.20 -3.25
N GLU A 265 19.00 -10.24 -3.56
CA GLU A 265 20.39 -10.48 -3.95
C GLU A 265 21.26 -11.15 -2.87
N HIS A 266 20.89 -11.00 -1.60
CA HIS A 266 21.69 -11.51 -0.47
C HIS A 266 21.06 -12.73 0.22
N THR A 267 20.05 -13.34 -0.38
CA THR A 267 19.27 -14.44 0.21
C THR A 267 20.13 -15.60 0.70
N ASP A 268 21.20 -15.94 -0.03
CA ASP A 268 22.06 -17.09 0.31
C ASP A 268 22.94 -16.85 1.55
N ARG A 269 23.02 -15.61 2.04
CA ARG A 269 23.83 -15.21 3.19
C ARG A 269 23.04 -15.11 4.50
N VAL A 270 21.72 -15.31 4.46
CA VAL A 270 20.87 -15.25 5.66
C VAL A 270 20.03 -16.49 5.81
N TYR A 271 20.13 -17.11 6.98
CA TYR A 271 19.26 -18.20 7.40
C TYR A 271 18.32 -17.70 8.49
N MET A 272 17.03 -18.08 8.43
CA MET A 272 16.10 -17.79 9.52
C MET A 272 15.28 -19.01 9.90
N ARG A 273 15.06 -19.22 11.20
CA ARG A 273 14.14 -20.22 11.74
C ARG A 273 13.21 -19.57 12.77
N SER A 274 11.91 -19.85 12.64
CA SER A 274 10.88 -19.32 13.53
C SER A 274 10.42 -20.40 14.52
N PHE A 275 10.52 -20.13 15.83
CA PHE A 275 10.12 -21.04 16.90
C PHE A 275 8.82 -20.60 17.55
N ALA A 276 8.03 -21.57 17.99
CA ALA A 276 6.87 -21.33 18.83
C ALA A 276 7.24 -21.57 20.29
N THR A 277 6.76 -20.75 21.24
CA THR A 277 7.09 -20.94 22.66
C THR A 277 6.68 -22.32 23.22
N ARG A 278 5.63 -22.95 22.68
CA ARG A 278 5.03 -24.27 23.04
C ARG A 278 4.63 -24.45 24.51
N GLN A 279 5.00 -23.53 25.40
CA GLN A 279 4.58 -23.42 26.79
C GLN A 279 4.11 -21.99 27.08
N ALA A 280 3.25 -21.84 28.09
CA ALA A 280 2.72 -20.53 28.50
C ALA A 280 3.71 -19.81 29.43
N HIS A 281 3.92 -18.50 29.22
CA HIS A 281 4.70 -17.57 30.05
C HIS A 281 6.24 -17.59 29.92
N LEU A 282 6.82 -18.33 28.97
CA LEU A 282 8.25 -18.25 28.67
C LEU A 282 8.51 -17.33 27.48
N ALA A 283 9.60 -16.55 27.55
CA ALA A 283 10.05 -15.69 26.46
C ALA A 283 10.93 -16.44 25.44
N THR A 284 11.50 -17.57 25.87
CA THR A 284 12.39 -18.47 25.11
C THR A 284 11.87 -19.91 25.15
N THR A 285 12.55 -20.82 24.45
CA THR A 285 12.32 -22.26 24.54
C THR A 285 13.61 -22.96 24.94
N GLN A 286 13.54 -24.11 25.63
CA GLN A 286 14.74 -24.91 25.91
C GLN A 286 15.46 -25.34 24.61
N ALA A 287 14.70 -25.49 23.52
CA ALA A 287 15.22 -25.77 22.18
C ALA A 287 16.07 -24.63 21.61
N LEU A 288 15.93 -23.40 22.11
CA LEU A 288 16.65 -22.25 21.59
C LEU A 288 18.15 -22.29 21.92
N HIS A 289 18.53 -22.84 23.08
CA HIS A 289 19.94 -23.05 23.44
C HIS A 289 20.62 -24.01 22.47
N GLU A 290 20.02 -25.19 22.27
CA GLU A 290 20.54 -26.18 21.33
C GLU A 290 20.49 -25.67 19.88
N ALA A 291 19.49 -24.86 19.50
CA ALA A 291 19.41 -24.25 18.18
C ALA A 291 20.56 -23.25 17.91
N VAL A 292 20.96 -22.47 18.92
CA VAL A 292 22.14 -21.59 18.82
C VAL A 292 23.41 -22.42 18.58
N ASP A 293 23.57 -23.52 19.30
CA ASP A 293 24.73 -24.41 19.12
C ASP A 293 24.77 -25.06 17.74
N VAL A 294 23.60 -25.46 17.19
CA VAL A 294 23.49 -25.95 15.80
C VAL A 294 23.95 -24.88 14.80
N CYS A 295 23.52 -23.63 14.96
CA CYS A 295 23.96 -22.52 14.09
C CYS A 295 25.46 -22.26 14.22
N LYS A 296 26.02 -22.30 15.44
CA LYS A 296 27.47 -22.15 15.66
C LYS A 296 28.26 -23.27 14.98
N ALA A 297 27.79 -24.51 15.08
CA ALA A 297 28.39 -25.68 14.42
C ALA A 297 28.25 -25.61 12.89
N ALA A 298 27.19 -24.99 12.38
CA ALA A 298 26.99 -24.79 10.95
C ALA A 298 27.93 -23.74 10.33
N GLY A 299 28.65 -22.98 11.14
CA GLY A 299 29.66 -22.02 10.68
C GLY A 299 29.12 -20.64 10.32
N PHE A 300 28.00 -20.20 10.92
CA PHE A 300 27.53 -18.81 10.76
C PHE A 300 28.53 -17.83 11.39
N ASP A 301 28.70 -16.66 10.79
CA ASP A 301 29.58 -15.60 11.32
C ASP A 301 28.91 -14.83 12.48
N LEU A 302 27.57 -14.78 12.49
CA LEU A 302 26.77 -14.10 13.50
C LEU A 302 25.43 -14.82 13.70
N VAL A 303 25.02 -14.99 14.96
CA VAL A 303 23.68 -15.50 15.30
C VAL A 303 22.88 -14.40 16.00
N LEU A 304 21.71 -14.08 15.47
CA LEU A 304 20.75 -13.15 16.07
C LEU A 304 19.59 -13.95 16.65
N VAL A 305 19.25 -13.69 17.91
CA VAL A 305 18.15 -14.36 18.61
C VAL A 305 17.10 -13.33 19.00
N GLU A 306 15.90 -13.42 18.43
CA GLU A 306 14.76 -12.58 18.79
C GLU A 306 13.78 -13.34 19.69
N THR A 307 13.42 -12.76 20.83
CA THR A 307 12.43 -13.34 21.76
C THR A 307 11.00 -12.95 21.46
N ALA A 308 10.06 -13.69 22.05
CA ALA A 308 8.68 -13.24 22.14
C ALA A 308 8.60 -11.94 22.97
N GLY A 309 7.51 -11.17 22.82
CA GLY A 309 7.34 -9.94 23.59
C GLY A 309 7.38 -10.20 25.10
N ILE A 310 8.34 -9.59 25.79
CA ILE A 310 8.59 -9.83 27.22
C ILE A 310 7.85 -8.86 28.15
N GLY A 311 7.62 -9.30 29.38
CA GLY A 311 7.17 -8.47 30.49
C GLY A 311 8.29 -7.60 31.08
N GLN A 312 8.00 -6.89 32.17
CA GLN A 312 8.98 -5.99 32.80
C GLN A 312 10.09 -6.75 33.54
N SER A 313 9.88 -8.00 33.97
CA SER A 313 10.78 -8.76 34.83
C SER A 313 11.63 -9.83 34.12
N ASP A 314 11.42 -10.06 32.83
CA ASP A 314 12.03 -11.21 32.15
C ASP A 314 13.43 -10.88 31.64
N THR A 315 14.43 -11.66 32.06
CA THR A 315 15.85 -11.52 31.67
C THR A 315 16.44 -12.81 31.09
N GLU A 316 15.61 -13.79 30.75
CA GLU A 316 16.03 -15.16 30.32
C GLU A 316 16.97 -15.17 29.11
N ILE A 317 16.92 -14.14 28.25
CA ILE A 317 17.78 -14.07 27.06
C ILE A 317 19.27 -13.92 27.40
N GLU A 318 19.62 -13.38 28.58
CA GLU A 318 21.01 -13.09 28.94
C GLU A 318 21.86 -14.33 29.14
N GLU A 319 21.25 -15.42 29.59
CA GLU A 319 21.95 -16.69 29.79
C GLU A 319 22.26 -17.40 28.46
N LEU A 320 21.69 -16.90 27.36
CA LEU A 320 21.79 -17.50 26.03
C LEU A 320 22.74 -16.74 25.09
N VAL A 321 23.00 -15.46 25.35
CA VAL A 321 23.60 -14.55 24.35
C VAL A 321 24.85 -13.83 24.87
N ASP A 322 25.68 -13.42 23.93
CA ASP A 322 26.95 -12.74 24.18
C ASP A 322 26.77 -11.22 24.33
N VAL A 323 25.83 -10.65 23.57
CA VAL A 323 25.44 -9.24 23.61
C VAL A 323 23.93 -9.12 23.65
N SER A 324 23.39 -8.36 24.62
CA SER A 324 21.94 -8.15 24.76
C SER A 324 21.49 -6.75 24.31
N LEU A 325 20.46 -6.69 23.48
CA LEU A 325 19.79 -5.49 22.99
C LEU A 325 18.35 -5.44 23.50
N TYR A 326 18.03 -4.45 24.33
CA TYR A 326 16.66 -4.21 24.79
C TYR A 326 15.95 -3.16 23.92
N VAL A 327 14.85 -3.55 23.29
CA VAL A 327 14.02 -2.69 22.42
C VAL A 327 12.76 -2.27 23.16
N MET A 328 12.54 -0.97 23.25
CA MET A 328 11.35 -0.40 23.89
C MET A 328 10.81 0.79 23.10
N THR A 329 9.64 1.29 23.50
CA THR A 329 9.03 2.51 22.93
C THR A 329 8.91 3.59 24.00
N TYR A 330 8.50 4.80 23.60
CA TYR A 330 8.28 5.91 24.53
C TYR A 330 7.14 5.64 25.54
N ASP A 331 6.25 4.67 25.26
CA ASP A 331 5.06 4.41 26.06
C ASP A 331 5.32 3.34 27.13
N PHE A 332 6.03 3.73 28.20
CA PHE A 332 6.28 2.91 29.38
C PHE A 332 5.53 3.41 30.63
N GLY A 333 4.63 4.38 30.46
CA GLY A 333 3.91 5.04 31.56
C GLY A 333 4.77 6.06 32.31
N ALA A 334 4.76 6.01 33.64
CA ALA A 334 5.53 6.94 34.48
C ALA A 334 7.03 6.57 34.50
N PRO A 335 7.95 7.53 34.67
CA PRO A 335 9.39 7.25 34.77
C PRO A 335 9.77 6.24 35.86
N THR A 336 8.98 6.14 36.95
CA THR A 336 9.19 5.14 38.02
C THR A 336 8.95 3.70 37.57
N GLN A 337 8.32 3.46 36.42
CA GLN A 337 8.19 2.13 35.84
C GLN A 337 9.52 1.63 35.28
N LEU A 338 10.43 2.53 34.86
CA LEU A 338 11.74 2.15 34.35
C LEU A 338 12.58 1.42 35.40
N GLU A 339 12.38 1.74 36.69
CA GLU A 339 13.04 1.07 37.83
C GLU A 339 12.62 -0.40 37.99
N LYS A 340 11.52 -0.82 37.35
CA LYS A 340 11.00 -2.19 37.42
C LYS A 340 11.38 -3.05 36.21
N ILE A 341 12.00 -2.45 35.20
CA ILE A 341 12.36 -3.15 33.97
C ILE A 341 13.72 -3.81 34.17
N GLY A 342 13.73 -5.14 34.38
CA GLY A 342 14.95 -5.91 34.62
C GLY A 342 15.96 -5.77 33.48
N MET A 343 15.50 -5.79 32.23
CA MET A 343 16.37 -5.62 31.06
C MET A 343 17.09 -4.26 30.99
N LEU A 344 16.65 -3.20 31.70
CA LEU A 344 17.42 -1.95 31.74
C LEU A 344 18.64 -2.04 32.66
N ASP A 345 18.67 -2.99 33.58
CA ASP A 345 19.84 -3.29 34.41
C ASP A 345 20.83 -4.18 33.65
N ALA A 346 20.27 -5.10 32.87
CA ALA A 346 20.95 -6.22 32.27
C ALA A 346 21.54 -5.89 30.87
N ALA A 347 20.79 -5.15 30.04
CA ALA A 347 21.14 -4.95 28.63
C ALA A 347 22.47 -4.23 28.37
N ASP A 348 23.24 -4.73 27.39
CA ASP A 348 24.42 -4.05 26.87
C ASP A 348 24.07 -2.77 26.13
N LEU A 349 23.01 -2.83 25.31
CA LEU A 349 22.50 -1.76 24.48
C LEU A 349 20.98 -1.62 24.66
N VAL A 350 20.47 -0.39 24.59
CA VAL A 350 19.03 -0.11 24.61
C VAL A 350 18.65 0.66 23.35
N ALA A 351 17.61 0.20 22.65
CA ALA A 351 17.00 0.90 21.53
C ALA A 351 15.64 1.46 21.94
N LEU A 352 15.52 2.79 21.94
CA LEU A 352 14.22 3.46 21.98
C LEU A 352 13.70 3.56 20.54
N ASN A 353 12.98 2.52 20.11
CA ASN A 353 12.41 2.45 18.78
C ASN A 353 11.08 3.23 18.69
N LYS A 354 10.64 3.52 17.47
CA LYS A 354 9.50 4.40 17.17
C LYS A 354 9.73 5.83 17.68
N PHE A 355 10.96 6.31 17.53
CA PHE A 355 11.38 7.61 18.04
C PHE A 355 10.64 8.79 17.40
N GLU A 356 9.98 8.60 16.23
CA GLU A 356 9.14 9.59 15.56
C GLU A 356 7.91 10.02 16.37
N ARG A 357 7.57 9.26 17.42
CA ARG A 357 6.40 9.52 18.26
C ARG A 357 6.61 10.72 19.20
N ARG A 358 5.50 11.37 19.57
CA ARG A 358 5.53 12.50 20.51
C ARG A 358 5.86 12.02 21.92
N GLY A 359 6.84 12.67 22.54
CA GLY A 359 7.30 12.32 23.90
C GLY A 359 8.57 11.46 23.91
N SER A 360 9.03 10.98 22.75
CA SER A 360 10.23 10.15 22.64
C SER A 360 11.50 10.84 23.14
N ALA A 361 11.65 12.16 22.99
CA ALA A 361 12.81 12.89 23.50
C ALA A 361 12.88 12.91 25.04
N ASP A 362 11.74 13.08 25.72
CA ASP A 362 11.68 12.98 27.19
C ASP A 362 11.90 11.54 27.65
N ALA A 363 11.29 10.58 26.95
CA ALA A 363 11.52 9.15 27.17
C ALA A 363 13.01 8.78 27.06
N LEU A 364 13.70 9.26 26.02
CA LEU A 364 15.14 9.01 25.83
C LEU A 364 15.95 9.53 27.01
N ARG A 365 15.67 10.75 27.48
CA ARG A 365 16.33 11.33 28.65
C ARG A 365 16.10 10.49 29.90
N ASP A 366 14.87 10.07 30.13
CA ASP A 366 14.50 9.34 31.35
C ASP A 366 15.09 7.92 31.34
N ILE A 367 15.12 7.25 30.18
CA ILE A 367 15.78 5.95 29.99
C ILE A 367 17.30 6.08 30.18
N LYS A 368 17.95 7.08 29.54
CA LYS A 368 19.40 7.34 29.72
C LYS A 368 19.77 7.52 31.20
N LYS A 369 18.99 8.32 31.93
CA LYS A 369 19.18 8.51 33.38
C LYS A 369 18.97 7.22 34.17
N GLN A 370 18.00 6.39 33.80
CA GLN A 370 17.78 5.14 34.50
C GLN A 370 18.92 4.14 34.25
N VAL A 371 19.37 3.98 33.00
CA VAL A 371 20.51 3.13 32.64
C VAL A 371 21.79 3.59 33.36
N GLN A 372 22.01 4.91 33.45
CA GLN A 372 23.12 5.47 34.21
C GLN A 372 23.08 5.07 35.69
N ARG A 373 21.91 5.14 36.32
CA ARG A 373 21.71 4.75 37.73
C ARG A 373 21.95 3.26 37.93
N ASN A 374 21.40 2.43 37.06
CA ASN A 374 21.56 0.98 37.10
C ASN A 374 23.04 0.58 37.03
N ARG A 375 23.80 1.22 36.14
CA ARG A 375 25.26 0.99 35.99
C ARG A 375 26.12 1.67 37.06
N GLY A 376 25.54 2.46 37.96
CA GLY A 376 26.30 3.25 38.94
C GLY A 376 27.23 4.33 38.32
N ALA A 377 27.04 4.67 37.05
CA ALA A 377 27.94 5.51 36.26
C ALA A 377 27.67 7.02 36.45
N PHE A 378 27.58 7.47 37.71
CA PHE A 378 27.20 8.85 38.05
C PHE A 378 28.24 9.91 37.64
N SER A 379 29.48 9.51 37.38
CA SER A 379 30.56 10.39 36.89
C SER A 379 30.53 10.61 35.38
N GLU A 380 29.76 9.82 34.64
CA GLU A 380 29.61 9.94 33.19
C GLU A 380 28.39 10.80 32.83
N SER A 381 28.34 11.32 31.60
CA SER A 381 27.14 12.00 31.12
C SER A 381 26.02 10.97 30.85
N PRO A 382 24.75 11.26 31.17
CA PRO A 382 23.64 10.44 30.67
C PRO A 382 23.68 10.25 29.15
N ASP A 383 24.24 11.20 28.41
CA ASP A 383 24.33 11.12 26.95
C ASP A 383 25.32 10.07 26.43
N SER A 384 26.30 9.63 27.23
CA SER A 384 27.21 8.55 26.87
C SER A 384 26.63 7.16 27.16
N MET A 385 25.46 7.07 27.80
CA MET A 385 24.81 5.79 28.04
C MET A 385 24.41 5.15 26.69
N PRO A 386 24.52 3.81 26.55
CA PRO A 386 24.26 3.11 25.30
C PRO A 386 22.75 2.97 25.02
N VAL A 387 22.07 4.11 24.93
CA VAL A 387 20.63 4.23 24.67
C VAL A 387 20.46 5.01 23.38
N TYR A 388 20.00 4.32 22.34
CA TYR A 388 19.95 4.82 20.98
C TYR A 388 18.50 5.10 20.56
N PRO A 389 18.18 6.32 20.11
CA PRO A 389 16.92 6.60 19.46
C PRO A 389 16.92 5.98 18.05
N THR A 390 15.91 5.17 17.74
CA THR A 390 15.81 4.46 16.45
C THR A 390 14.42 4.59 15.85
N MET A 391 14.36 4.59 14.51
CA MET A 391 13.12 4.60 13.74
C MET A 391 13.21 3.53 12.66
N ALA A 392 13.06 2.26 13.06
CA ALA A 392 13.25 1.12 12.14
C ALA A 392 12.27 1.11 10.94
N ALA A 393 11.16 1.83 11.02
CA ALA A 393 10.23 2.00 9.90
C ALA A 393 10.75 2.97 8.81
N GLN A 394 11.73 3.82 9.15
CA GLN A 394 12.36 4.75 8.23
C GLN A 394 13.52 4.07 7.50
N PHE A 395 13.45 4.10 6.17
CA PHE A 395 14.57 3.67 5.33
C PHE A 395 15.82 4.52 5.60
N ALA A 396 16.96 3.86 5.81
CA ALA A 396 18.26 4.47 6.07
C ALA A 396 18.26 5.42 7.28
N ASP A 397 17.53 5.05 8.35
CA ASP A 397 17.51 5.80 9.60
C ASP A 397 18.93 5.95 10.20
N PRO A 398 19.41 7.20 10.43
CA PRO A 398 20.67 7.46 11.09
C PRO A 398 20.73 6.93 12.53
N GLY A 399 19.58 6.83 13.21
CA GLY A 399 19.48 6.25 14.55
C GLY A 399 19.85 4.78 14.57
N VAL A 400 19.25 3.98 13.68
CA VAL A 400 19.60 2.57 13.50
C VAL A 400 21.07 2.39 13.08
N SER A 401 21.61 3.24 12.21
CA SER A 401 23.03 3.16 11.84
C SER A 401 23.97 3.43 13.01
N ARG A 402 23.64 4.36 13.92
CA ARG A 402 24.42 4.56 15.17
C ARG A 402 24.33 3.34 16.10
N LEU A 403 23.14 2.75 16.24
CA LEU A 403 22.96 1.52 17.02
C LEU A 403 23.77 0.37 16.43
N TYR A 404 23.80 0.23 15.10
CA TYR A 404 24.60 -0.76 14.38
C TYR A 404 26.09 -0.62 14.67
N LEU A 405 26.64 0.60 14.59
CA LEU A 405 28.04 0.87 14.92
C LEU A 405 28.36 0.52 16.39
N ALA A 406 27.46 0.88 17.31
CA ALA A 406 27.62 0.53 18.71
C ALA A 406 27.56 -0.99 18.98
N LEU A 407 26.72 -1.71 18.24
CA LEU A 407 26.66 -3.17 18.29
C LEU A 407 27.96 -3.78 17.78
N LEU A 408 28.49 -3.28 16.66
CA LEU A 408 29.77 -3.72 16.10
C LEU A 408 30.93 -3.52 17.10
N ASP A 409 30.99 -2.37 17.75
CA ASP A 409 31.98 -2.08 18.79
C ASP A 409 31.87 -3.03 19.98
N ARG A 410 30.64 -3.35 20.43
CA ARG A 410 30.40 -4.29 21.53
C ARG A 410 30.80 -5.72 21.15
N LEU A 411 30.49 -6.16 19.94
CA LEU A 411 30.89 -7.46 19.41
C LEU A 411 32.43 -7.58 19.32
N ASN A 412 33.11 -6.55 18.86
CA ASN A 412 34.57 -6.50 18.83
C ASN A 412 35.17 -6.54 20.23
N ALA A 413 34.61 -5.78 21.17
CA ALA A 413 35.11 -5.68 22.54
C ALA A 413 34.92 -6.97 23.36
N LYS A 414 33.76 -7.63 23.24
CA LYS A 414 33.45 -8.85 24.02
C LYS A 414 33.88 -10.15 23.33
N HIS A 415 33.83 -10.24 22.01
CA HIS A 415 33.99 -11.51 21.26
C HIS A 415 35.07 -11.49 20.18
N SER A 416 35.91 -10.45 20.10
CA SER A 416 36.97 -10.33 19.07
C SER A 416 36.46 -10.54 17.64
N PHE A 417 35.24 -10.06 17.35
CA PHE A 417 34.57 -10.22 16.05
C PHE A 417 35.41 -9.70 14.88
N GLY A 418 36.26 -8.69 15.11
CA GLY A 418 37.32 -8.25 14.20
C GLY A 418 36.83 -7.52 12.96
N ARG A 419 35.62 -6.95 12.97
CA ARG A 419 35.02 -6.26 11.83
C ARG A 419 34.84 -4.76 12.11
N THR A 420 35.12 -3.93 11.11
CA THR A 420 34.93 -2.46 11.17
C THR A 420 34.09 -2.03 9.98
N SER A 421 33.14 -1.12 10.22
CA SER A 421 32.25 -0.60 9.18
C SER A 421 33.01 0.19 8.11
N ASN A 422 32.65 -0.03 6.85
CA ASN A 422 33.18 0.69 5.69
C ASN A 422 32.18 1.72 5.14
N LEU A 423 30.89 1.54 5.43
CA LEU A 423 29.80 2.37 4.91
C LEU A 423 29.34 3.47 5.86
N PHE A 424 29.39 3.21 7.17
CA PHE A 424 28.87 4.12 8.19
C PHE A 424 30.01 4.64 9.06
N ASP A 425 29.98 5.95 9.31
CA ASP A 425 30.86 6.64 10.24
C ASP A 425 30.03 7.50 11.20
N ALA A 426 30.18 7.28 12.50
CA ALA A 426 29.43 7.95 13.55
C ALA A 426 29.61 9.48 13.52
N GLU A 427 30.77 9.99 13.05
CA GLU A 427 31.03 11.43 12.99
C GLU A 427 30.29 12.12 11.83
N THR A 428 29.92 11.37 10.79
CA THR A 428 29.28 11.91 9.58
C THR A 428 27.76 11.71 9.54
N LEU A 429 27.23 10.80 10.38
CA LEU A 429 25.80 10.50 10.41
C LEU A 429 24.99 11.71 10.93
N PRO A 430 23.93 12.13 10.23
CA PRO A 430 23.09 13.23 10.69
C PRO A 430 22.35 12.85 11.97
N GLU A 431 22.04 13.83 12.82
CA GLU A 431 21.24 13.58 14.04
C GLU A 431 19.83 13.07 13.67
N PRO A 432 19.26 12.12 14.44
CA PRO A 432 17.90 11.65 14.19
C PRO A 432 16.90 12.79 14.40
N ASP A 433 16.16 13.14 13.36
CA ASP A 433 15.13 14.19 13.40
C ASP A 433 13.72 13.60 13.20
N PRO A 434 12.95 13.39 14.29
CA PRO A 434 11.54 13.01 14.22
C PRO A 434 10.67 13.92 13.34
N ALA A 435 10.99 15.22 13.27
CA ALA A 435 10.19 16.20 12.54
C ALA A 435 10.37 16.07 11.02
N ALA A 436 11.55 15.65 10.55
CA ALA A 436 11.82 15.42 9.13
C ALA A 436 10.97 14.29 8.52
N LEU A 437 10.42 13.40 9.36
CA LEU A 437 9.60 12.25 8.93
C LEU A 437 8.10 12.51 8.99
N ALA A 438 7.66 13.45 9.83
CA ALA A 438 6.25 13.69 10.05
C ALA A 438 5.58 14.24 8.77
N LEU A 439 4.97 13.34 7.98
CA LEU A 439 4.13 13.72 6.84
C LEU A 439 3.04 14.71 7.29
N ILE A 440 2.40 14.40 8.42
CA ILE A 440 1.43 15.27 9.07
C ILE A 440 2.07 15.85 10.34
N PRO A 441 2.22 17.18 10.45
CA PRO A 441 2.77 17.80 11.64
C PRO A 441 1.98 17.42 12.91
N PRO A 442 2.62 17.22 14.07
CA PRO A 442 1.94 16.82 15.31
C PRO A 442 0.75 17.72 15.68
N LYS A 443 0.86 19.03 15.44
CA LYS A 443 -0.22 20.02 15.67
C LYS A 443 -1.48 19.80 14.83
N ARG A 444 -1.38 19.03 13.75
CA ARG A 444 -2.49 18.73 12.83
C ARG A 444 -3.03 17.32 13.02
N GLN A 445 -2.52 16.47 13.92
CA GLN A 445 -2.93 15.06 14.07
C GLN A 445 -4.46 14.82 14.18
N ARG A 446 -5.23 15.81 14.66
CA ARG A 446 -6.69 15.71 14.84
C ARG A 446 -7.50 16.29 13.66
N TYR A 447 -6.89 16.50 12.49
CA TYR A 447 -7.53 17.11 11.32
C TYR A 447 -8.88 16.47 10.93
N LEU A 448 -9.02 15.15 10.98
CA LEU A 448 -10.30 14.47 10.70
C LEU A 448 -11.39 14.82 11.73
N ALA A 449 -11.04 14.98 13.00
CA ALA A 449 -11.99 15.39 14.03
C ALA A 449 -12.44 16.84 13.81
N GLU A 450 -11.51 17.74 13.46
CA GLU A 450 -11.84 19.12 13.10
C GLU A 450 -12.78 19.19 11.89
N ILE A 451 -12.55 18.38 10.86
CA ILE A 451 -13.42 18.29 9.68
C ILE A 451 -14.81 17.78 10.04
N ALA A 452 -14.90 16.75 10.89
CA ALA A 452 -16.17 16.23 11.37
C ALA A 452 -16.96 17.31 12.14
N ASP A 453 -16.28 18.08 12.99
CA ASP A 453 -16.89 19.16 13.76
C ASP A 453 -17.30 20.34 12.87
N THR A 454 -16.53 20.67 11.83
CA THR A 454 -16.91 21.65 10.79
C THR A 454 -18.21 21.24 10.09
N CYS A 455 -18.33 19.97 9.68
CA CYS A 455 -19.55 19.49 9.02
C CYS A 455 -20.78 19.52 9.95
N ARG A 456 -20.61 19.15 11.23
CA ARG A 456 -21.68 19.21 12.24
C ARG A 456 -22.10 20.65 12.52
N THR A 457 -21.12 21.54 12.68
CA THR A 457 -21.34 22.97 12.93
C THR A 457 -22.07 23.60 11.75
N TYR A 458 -21.67 23.29 10.52
CA TYR A 458 -22.37 23.76 9.31
C TYR A 458 -23.84 23.32 9.29
N ARG A 459 -24.12 22.06 9.67
CA ARG A 459 -25.49 21.56 9.75
C ARG A 459 -26.31 22.28 10.83
N SER A 460 -25.77 22.44 12.04
CA SER A 460 -26.47 23.14 13.12
C SER A 460 -26.75 24.60 12.76
N TRP A 461 -25.76 25.29 12.18
CA TRP A 461 -25.92 26.65 11.66
C TRP A 461 -26.98 26.72 10.56
N THR A 462 -27.00 25.76 9.62
CA THR A 462 -28.02 25.69 8.56
C THR A 462 -29.44 25.59 9.12
N GLU A 463 -29.65 24.73 10.13
CA GLU A 463 -30.97 24.61 10.77
C GLU A 463 -31.38 25.89 11.51
N GLU A 464 -30.45 26.54 12.19
CA GLU A 464 -30.72 27.84 12.85
C GLU A 464 -31.14 28.91 11.83
N GLN A 465 -30.38 29.04 10.73
CA GLN A 465 -30.69 29.99 9.66
C GLN A 465 -32.04 29.69 8.99
N ALA A 466 -32.35 28.41 8.76
CA ALA A 466 -33.65 28.00 8.23
C ALA A 466 -34.82 28.35 9.17
N VAL A 467 -34.61 28.25 10.49
CA VAL A 467 -35.61 28.68 11.49
C VAL A 467 -35.80 30.20 11.45
N PHE A 468 -34.74 31.00 11.37
CA PHE A 468 -34.86 32.46 11.23
C PHE A 468 -35.60 32.86 9.95
N ALA A 469 -35.26 32.24 8.81
CA ALA A 469 -35.92 32.49 7.54
C ALA A 469 -37.41 32.13 7.60
N ARG A 470 -37.77 31.00 8.23
CA ARG A 470 -39.18 30.61 8.42
C ARG A 470 -39.94 31.62 9.27
N LYS A 471 -39.35 32.07 10.39
CA LYS A 471 -39.98 33.08 11.26
C LYS A 471 -40.18 34.41 10.53
N TRP A 472 -39.18 34.84 9.76
CA TRP A 472 -39.30 36.01 8.89
C TRP A 472 -40.45 35.84 7.88
N GLY A 473 -40.50 34.72 7.14
CA GLY A 473 -41.58 34.44 6.18
C GLY A 473 -42.97 34.40 6.80
N GLN A 474 -43.10 33.84 8.01
CA GLN A 474 -44.36 33.82 8.76
C GLN A 474 -44.82 35.23 9.14
N VAL A 475 -43.90 36.12 9.52
CA VAL A 475 -44.21 37.52 9.85
C VAL A 475 -44.67 38.27 8.59
N ILE A 476 -43.99 38.08 7.46
CA ILE A 476 -44.41 38.65 6.18
C ILE A 476 -45.80 38.16 5.77
N GLY A 477 -46.04 36.85 5.83
CA GLY A 477 -47.36 36.28 5.51
C GLY A 477 -48.47 36.71 6.48
N ALA A 478 -48.16 36.95 7.75
CA ALA A 478 -49.11 37.52 8.71
C ALA A 478 -49.43 38.99 8.38
N ARG A 479 -48.42 39.77 8.01
CA ARG A 479 -48.58 41.17 7.57
C ARG A 479 -49.45 41.27 6.33
N GLU A 480 -49.27 40.39 5.35
CA GLU A 480 -50.11 40.36 4.14
C GLU A 480 -51.59 40.08 4.46
N GLN A 481 -51.87 39.18 5.41
CA GLN A 481 -53.24 38.89 5.84
C GLN A 481 -53.95 40.07 6.52
N ILE A 482 -53.21 41.02 7.14
CA ILE A 482 -53.83 42.22 7.73
C ILE A 482 -54.49 43.07 6.67
N ALA A 483 -53.94 43.12 5.44
CA ALA A 483 -54.52 43.90 4.36
C ALA A 483 -55.93 43.39 3.98
N ASP A 484 -56.14 42.08 4.04
CA ASP A 484 -57.43 41.45 3.74
C ASP A 484 -58.38 41.44 4.94
N TRP A 485 -57.86 41.28 6.18
CA TRP A 485 -58.66 41.27 7.41
C TRP A 485 -59.13 42.67 7.82
N ASN A 486 -58.29 43.69 7.59
CA ASN A 486 -58.54 45.11 7.85
C ASN A 486 -59.11 45.43 9.26
N PRO A 487 -58.41 45.09 10.35
CA PRO A 487 -58.83 45.40 11.72
C PRO A 487 -58.69 46.91 12.04
N GLU A 488 -59.37 47.38 13.09
CA GLU A 488 -59.35 48.81 13.49
C GLU A 488 -57.94 49.32 13.85
N ASP A 489 -57.07 48.43 14.31
CA ASP A 489 -55.68 48.67 14.72
C ASP A 489 -54.65 48.25 13.66
N ALA A 490 -55.05 48.15 12.37
CA ALA A 490 -54.22 47.66 11.28
C ALA A 490 -52.85 48.38 11.16
N GLU A 491 -52.81 49.71 11.24
CA GLU A 491 -51.54 50.47 11.10
C GLU A 491 -50.53 50.10 12.19
N GLN A 492 -50.98 49.99 13.44
CA GLN A 492 -50.13 49.63 14.57
C GLN A 492 -49.63 48.19 14.46
N LEU A 493 -50.48 47.27 14.00
CA LEU A 493 -50.11 45.88 13.80
C LEU A 493 -49.08 45.74 12.65
N VAL A 494 -49.24 46.49 11.57
CA VAL A 494 -48.27 46.52 10.46
C VAL A 494 -46.91 47.03 10.93
N GLU A 495 -46.85 48.14 11.67
CA GLU A 495 -45.60 48.69 12.20
C GLU A 495 -44.86 47.66 13.08
N ARG A 496 -45.58 46.99 13.99
CA ARG A 496 -45.00 45.95 14.86
C ARG A 496 -44.52 44.72 14.10
N LEU A 497 -45.23 44.32 13.05
CA LEU A 497 -44.80 43.21 12.20
C LEU A 497 -43.60 43.59 11.33
N ASP A 498 -43.52 44.84 10.86
CA ASP A 498 -42.35 45.34 10.13
C ASP A 498 -41.11 45.36 11.03
N GLU A 499 -41.21 45.85 12.27
CA GLU A 499 -40.14 45.76 13.28
C GLU A 499 -39.71 44.30 13.51
N MET A 500 -40.67 43.39 13.63
CA MET A 500 -40.40 41.96 13.84
C MET A 500 -39.77 41.31 12.60
N ALA A 501 -40.18 41.72 11.40
CA ALA A 501 -39.61 41.25 10.13
C ALA A 501 -38.15 41.69 10.01
N GLU A 502 -37.85 42.97 10.27
CA GLU A 502 -36.48 43.50 10.29
C GLU A 502 -35.60 42.78 11.32
N HIS A 503 -36.14 42.48 12.50
CA HIS A 503 -35.43 41.72 13.54
C HIS A 503 -35.04 40.32 13.08
N TRP A 504 -35.96 39.55 12.49
CA TRP A 504 -35.63 38.20 12.00
C TRP A 504 -34.75 38.22 10.76
N TRP A 505 -34.96 39.18 9.85
CA TRP A 505 -34.12 39.37 8.68
C TRP A 505 -32.69 39.75 9.07
N GLY A 506 -32.53 40.61 10.08
CA GLY A 506 -31.23 41.02 10.62
C GLY A 506 -30.45 39.90 11.29
N LYS A 507 -31.12 38.83 11.75
CA LYS A 507 -30.47 37.63 12.31
C LYS A 507 -29.94 36.65 11.26
N LEU A 508 -30.35 36.80 10.00
CA LEU A 508 -29.84 35.96 8.91
C LEU A 508 -28.43 36.39 8.52
N ASP A 509 -27.55 35.40 8.35
CA ASP A 509 -26.25 35.59 7.75
C ASP A 509 -26.40 36.26 6.37
N PRO A 510 -25.53 37.23 6.01
CA PRO A 510 -25.60 37.91 4.71
C PRO A 510 -25.74 36.96 3.51
N ARG A 511 -25.07 35.80 3.55
CA ARG A 511 -25.14 34.78 2.48
C ARG A 511 -26.53 34.18 2.35
N CYS A 512 -27.20 33.96 3.48
CA CYS A 512 -28.56 33.42 3.50
C CYS A 512 -29.58 34.42 2.95
N ARG A 513 -29.42 35.71 3.28
CA ARG A 513 -30.22 36.79 2.69
C ARG A 513 -30.05 36.86 1.18
N THR A 514 -28.81 36.85 0.70
CA THR A 514 -28.52 36.81 -0.74
C THR A 514 -29.17 35.60 -1.43
N ILE A 515 -29.14 34.41 -0.82
CA ILE A 515 -29.80 33.23 -1.37
C ILE A 515 -31.31 33.45 -1.51
N LEU A 516 -31.96 33.97 -0.46
CA LEU A 516 -33.41 34.21 -0.46
C LEU A 516 -33.81 35.29 -1.46
N ASP A 517 -33.11 36.42 -1.49
CA ASP A 517 -33.37 37.55 -2.41
C ASP A 517 -33.29 37.13 -3.89
N HIS A 518 -32.40 36.19 -4.22
CA HIS A 518 -32.16 35.75 -5.59
C HIS A 518 -32.81 34.42 -5.94
N TRP A 519 -33.52 33.77 -5.00
CA TRP A 519 -34.07 32.43 -5.21
C TRP A 519 -35.01 32.37 -6.40
N ASP A 520 -35.96 33.31 -6.48
CA ASP A 520 -36.96 33.32 -7.56
C ASP A 520 -36.32 33.64 -8.92
N ALA A 521 -35.27 34.46 -8.96
CA ALA A 521 -34.49 34.71 -10.17
C ALA A 521 -33.75 33.45 -10.64
N ILE A 522 -33.16 32.69 -9.72
CA ILE A 522 -32.51 31.39 -10.03
C ILE A 522 -33.57 30.39 -10.51
N ALA A 523 -34.71 30.29 -9.83
CA ALA A 523 -35.80 29.41 -10.21
C ALA A 523 -36.34 29.75 -11.61
N ALA A 524 -36.50 31.03 -11.95
CA ALA A 524 -36.89 31.48 -13.28
C ALA A 524 -35.88 31.04 -14.36
N ARG A 525 -34.57 31.15 -14.09
CA ARG A 525 -33.52 30.66 -15.01
C ARG A 525 -33.63 29.16 -15.28
N TYR A 526 -33.99 28.36 -14.28
CA TYR A 526 -34.16 26.91 -14.42
C TYR A 526 -35.54 26.49 -14.97
N ARG A 527 -36.48 27.44 -15.13
CA ARG A 527 -37.78 27.25 -15.80
C ARG A 527 -37.80 27.76 -17.24
N ALA A 528 -36.73 28.41 -17.70
CA ALA A 528 -36.58 28.84 -19.09
C ALA A 528 -36.41 27.64 -20.04
N GLU A 529 -36.61 27.84 -21.35
CA GLU A 529 -36.43 26.76 -22.35
C GLU A 529 -34.95 26.33 -22.46
N GLU A 530 -34.02 27.27 -22.28
CA GLU A 530 -32.58 27.05 -22.36
C GLU A 530 -31.86 27.59 -21.11
N PHE A 531 -30.81 26.89 -20.70
CA PHE A 531 -29.87 27.35 -19.69
C PHE A 531 -28.61 27.88 -20.36
N VAL A 532 -28.29 29.13 -20.05
CA VAL A 532 -27.08 29.81 -20.53
C VAL A 532 -26.09 29.95 -19.37
N TYR A 533 -24.87 29.49 -19.58
CA TYR A 533 -23.77 29.63 -18.62
C TYR A 533 -22.44 29.77 -19.34
N GLU A 534 -21.48 30.43 -18.68
CA GLU A 534 -20.16 30.69 -19.22
C GLU A 534 -19.13 29.69 -18.66
N VAL A 535 -18.29 29.14 -19.54
CA VAL A 535 -17.16 28.28 -19.15
C VAL A 535 -15.91 28.79 -19.85
N ARG A 536 -14.93 29.27 -19.06
CA ARG A 536 -13.63 29.74 -19.57
C ARG A 536 -13.78 30.76 -20.73
N GLY A 537 -14.68 31.75 -20.60
CA GLY A 537 -14.90 32.78 -21.62
C GLY A 537 -15.85 32.37 -22.76
N ARG A 538 -16.43 31.16 -22.73
CA ARG A 538 -17.34 30.67 -23.78
C ARG A 538 -18.75 30.53 -23.24
N GLU A 539 -19.72 31.13 -23.93
CA GLU A 539 -21.14 30.96 -23.66
C GLU A 539 -21.61 29.59 -24.16
N LEU A 540 -22.17 28.79 -23.25
CA LEU A 540 -22.78 27.49 -23.55
C LEU A 540 -24.27 27.59 -23.32
N ARG A 541 -25.04 27.19 -24.35
CA ARG A 541 -26.50 27.10 -24.31
C ARG A 541 -26.92 25.65 -24.35
N GLN A 542 -27.81 25.25 -23.45
CA GLN A 542 -28.34 23.89 -23.43
C GLN A 542 -29.85 23.90 -23.12
N PRO A 543 -30.65 23.06 -23.79
CA PRO A 543 -32.08 22.95 -23.49
C PRO A 543 -32.32 22.39 -22.08
N LEU A 544 -33.23 22.99 -21.33
CA LEU A 544 -33.59 22.55 -19.96
C LEU A 544 -34.65 21.45 -19.92
N TYR A 545 -35.30 21.19 -21.04
CA TYR A 545 -36.32 20.17 -21.17
C TYR A 545 -35.91 19.10 -22.19
N ARG A 546 -36.38 17.88 -21.96
CA ARG A 546 -36.41 16.81 -22.95
C ARG A 546 -37.87 16.44 -23.18
N GLU A 547 -38.34 16.62 -24.41
CA GLU A 547 -39.67 16.17 -24.79
C GLU A 547 -39.69 14.65 -24.99
N THR A 548 -40.69 13.99 -24.43
CA THR A 548 -40.91 12.53 -24.59
C THR A 548 -41.70 12.24 -25.85
N LEU A 549 -41.83 10.95 -26.20
CA LEU A 549 -42.72 10.50 -27.29
C LEU A 549 -44.20 10.88 -27.06
N SER A 550 -44.61 11.11 -25.81
CA SER A 550 -45.95 11.57 -25.43
C SER A 550 -46.07 13.10 -25.36
N HIS A 551 -45.08 13.84 -25.89
CA HIS A 551 -45.02 15.31 -25.86
C HIS A 551 -44.91 15.93 -24.45
N THR A 552 -44.55 15.13 -23.45
CA THR A 552 -44.32 15.66 -22.09
C THR A 552 -42.93 16.28 -22.01
N LYS A 553 -42.85 17.57 -21.65
CA LYS A 553 -41.58 18.25 -21.37
C LYS A 553 -41.04 17.83 -19.99
N VAL A 554 -40.07 16.91 -19.97
CA VAL A 554 -39.42 16.48 -18.73
C VAL A 554 -38.25 17.43 -18.43
N PRO A 555 -38.24 18.13 -17.28
CA PRO A 555 -37.14 19.01 -16.92
C PRO A 555 -35.87 18.22 -16.62
N ARG A 556 -34.71 18.72 -17.04
CA ARG A 556 -33.40 18.16 -16.69
C ARG A 556 -33.06 18.35 -15.21
N VAL A 557 -33.54 19.44 -14.60
CA VAL A 557 -33.39 19.76 -13.18
C VAL A 557 -34.77 20.16 -12.64
N ALA A 558 -35.28 19.42 -11.66
CA ALA A 558 -36.55 19.71 -11.02
C ALA A 558 -36.33 20.56 -9.75
N LEU A 559 -37.06 21.67 -9.62
CA LEU A 559 -37.00 22.57 -8.47
C LEU A 559 -37.99 22.14 -7.37
N PRO A 560 -37.70 22.41 -6.08
CA PRO A 560 -38.69 22.25 -5.03
C PRO A 560 -39.87 23.21 -5.24
N ARG A 561 -41.07 22.77 -4.86
CA ARG A 561 -42.32 23.54 -5.01
C ARG A 561 -42.73 24.33 -3.76
N THR A 562 -41.86 24.38 -2.76
CA THR A 562 -42.15 25.05 -1.48
C THR A 562 -42.05 26.58 -1.60
N GLU A 563 -42.95 27.26 -0.91
CA GLU A 563 -42.95 28.72 -0.74
C GLU A 563 -42.38 29.15 0.62
N ASP A 564 -42.21 28.21 1.57
CA ASP A 564 -41.58 28.51 2.87
C ASP A 564 -40.11 28.92 2.66
N PRO A 565 -39.72 30.16 2.99
CA PRO A 565 -38.32 30.59 2.88
C PRO A 565 -37.39 29.76 3.78
N GLY A 566 -37.89 29.18 4.87
CA GLY A 566 -37.13 28.25 5.69
C GLY A 566 -36.73 26.98 4.95
N GLU A 567 -37.69 26.31 4.28
CA GLU A 567 -37.40 25.14 3.44
C GLU A 567 -36.55 25.48 2.21
N ARG A 568 -36.80 26.62 1.55
CA ARG A 568 -35.97 27.08 0.42
C ARG A 568 -34.51 27.25 0.84
N LEU A 569 -34.29 27.92 1.97
CA LEU A 569 -32.94 28.15 2.49
C LEU A 569 -32.28 26.84 2.95
N ARG A 570 -33.02 25.96 3.65
CA ARG A 570 -32.50 24.64 4.03
C ARG A 570 -32.04 23.87 2.79
N PHE A 571 -32.89 23.77 1.76
CA PHE A 571 -32.54 23.10 0.51
C PHE A 571 -31.30 23.72 -0.15
N ALA A 572 -31.24 25.05 -0.25
CA ALA A 572 -30.12 25.76 -0.86
C ALA A 572 -28.79 25.57 -0.09
N LEU A 573 -28.83 25.30 1.21
CA LEU A 573 -27.65 25.07 2.03
C LEU A 573 -27.28 23.58 2.13
N THR A 574 -28.22 22.65 2.01
CA THR A 574 -27.93 21.21 2.21
C THR A 574 -27.86 20.40 0.91
N GLU A 575 -28.66 20.74 -0.09
CA GLU A 575 -28.95 19.90 -1.27
C GLU A 575 -29.14 20.71 -2.56
N ASN A 576 -28.50 21.88 -2.63
CA ASN A 576 -28.70 22.86 -3.70
C ASN A 576 -28.64 22.28 -5.12
N LEU A 577 -29.13 23.08 -6.07
CA LEU A 577 -29.12 22.78 -7.50
C LEU A 577 -27.70 22.37 -7.97
N PRO A 578 -27.57 21.47 -8.96
CA PRO A 578 -26.26 21.09 -9.49
C PRO A 578 -25.43 22.32 -9.88
N GLY A 579 -24.13 22.30 -9.60
CA GLY A 579 -23.23 23.44 -9.83
C GLY A 579 -23.27 24.53 -8.77
N TYR A 580 -24.08 24.41 -7.72
CA TYR A 580 -24.11 25.32 -6.58
C TYR A 580 -23.66 24.63 -5.30
N PHE A 581 -22.97 25.36 -4.43
CA PHE A 581 -22.58 24.85 -3.11
C PHE A 581 -23.81 24.37 -2.31
N PRO A 582 -23.75 23.22 -1.61
CA PRO A 582 -22.59 22.33 -1.38
C PRO A 582 -22.47 21.18 -2.40
N PHE A 583 -22.84 21.42 -3.67
CA PHE A 583 -22.66 20.55 -4.83
C PHE A 583 -23.23 19.14 -4.67
N THR A 584 -24.22 18.96 -3.78
CA THR A 584 -24.76 17.65 -3.41
C THR A 584 -25.38 16.96 -4.61
N ALA A 585 -26.12 17.70 -5.45
CA ALA A 585 -26.72 17.19 -6.68
C ALA A 585 -25.75 17.09 -7.87
N GLY A 586 -24.53 17.61 -7.75
CA GLY A 586 -23.49 17.58 -8.80
C GLY A 586 -22.63 18.85 -8.80
N VAL A 587 -21.39 18.72 -9.26
CA VAL A 587 -20.43 19.86 -9.33
C VAL A 587 -20.61 20.75 -10.57
N PHE A 588 -21.36 20.28 -11.56
CA PHE A 588 -21.66 21.03 -12.78
C PHE A 588 -23.16 21.35 -12.86
N PRO A 589 -23.55 22.50 -13.43
CA PRO A 589 -24.95 22.87 -13.59
C PRO A 589 -25.77 21.87 -14.42
N LEU A 590 -25.16 21.33 -15.47
CA LEU A 590 -25.76 20.33 -16.36
C LEU A 590 -24.72 19.27 -16.73
N LYS A 591 -25.20 18.08 -17.09
CA LYS A 591 -24.36 17.01 -17.68
C LYS A 591 -23.80 17.47 -19.03
N ARG A 592 -22.59 17.01 -19.40
CA ARG A 592 -22.01 17.29 -20.72
C ARG A 592 -22.84 16.65 -21.83
N GLN A 593 -22.94 17.32 -22.98
CA GLN A 593 -23.50 16.75 -24.21
C GLN A 593 -22.36 16.27 -25.11
N GLY A 594 -22.53 15.11 -25.75
CA GLY A 594 -21.54 14.56 -26.69
C GLY A 594 -20.29 13.92 -26.07
N GLU A 595 -20.14 13.98 -24.74
CA GLU A 595 -19.08 13.28 -24.00
C GLU A 595 -19.75 12.44 -22.90
N ASP A 596 -20.08 11.20 -23.24
CA ASP A 596 -20.61 10.23 -22.29
C ASP A 596 -19.55 9.97 -21.18
N PRO A 597 -19.95 9.79 -19.91
CA PRO A 597 -19.02 9.40 -18.84
C PRO A 597 -18.29 8.08 -19.09
N THR A 598 -18.78 7.25 -20.03
CA THR A 598 -18.16 5.97 -20.41
C THR A 598 -16.66 6.13 -20.62
N ARG A 599 -15.91 5.31 -19.90
CA ARG A 599 -14.46 5.18 -20.00
C ARG A 599 -14.15 3.69 -20.02
N MET A 600 -13.61 3.20 -21.13
CA MET A 600 -13.42 1.78 -21.36
C MET A 600 -12.09 1.33 -20.72
N PHE A 601 -12.18 0.38 -19.79
CA PHE A 601 -11.03 -0.27 -19.16
C PHE A 601 -10.48 -1.36 -20.09
N ALA A 602 -9.22 -1.23 -20.49
CA ALA A 602 -8.55 -2.19 -21.37
C ALA A 602 -7.05 -2.30 -21.04
N GLY A 603 -6.53 -3.50 -21.28
CA GLY A 603 -5.13 -3.84 -21.10
C GLY A 603 -5.00 -5.36 -21.23
N GLU A 604 -4.31 -5.81 -22.27
CA GLU A 604 -4.01 -7.24 -22.49
C GLU A 604 -2.78 -7.39 -23.39
N GLY A 605 -1.85 -8.25 -23.00
CA GLY A 605 -0.68 -8.60 -23.81
C GLY A 605 0.28 -7.43 -24.03
N THR A 606 0.74 -7.29 -25.28
CA THR A 606 1.72 -6.27 -25.67
C THR A 606 1.09 -4.89 -25.83
N PRO A 607 1.90 -3.81 -25.85
CA PRO A 607 1.42 -2.46 -26.13
C PRO A 607 0.59 -2.35 -27.40
N GLU A 608 1.00 -3.01 -28.49
CA GLU A 608 0.34 -2.98 -29.79
C GLU A 608 -1.04 -3.66 -29.74
N ARG A 609 -1.16 -4.78 -29.01
CA ARG A 609 -2.46 -5.46 -28.81
C ARG A 609 -3.44 -4.56 -28.07
N THR A 610 -2.98 -3.92 -27.00
CA THR A 610 -3.80 -3.00 -26.20
C THR A 610 -4.13 -1.73 -26.99
N ASN A 611 -3.19 -1.20 -27.76
CA ASN A 611 -3.41 -0.08 -28.68
C ASN A 611 -4.50 -0.41 -29.72
N LYS A 612 -4.45 -1.60 -30.34
CA LYS A 612 -5.50 -2.10 -31.23
C LYS A 612 -6.87 -2.13 -30.54
N ARG A 613 -6.92 -2.59 -29.28
CA ARG A 613 -8.15 -2.57 -28.48
C ARG A 613 -8.64 -1.14 -28.23
N PHE A 614 -7.77 -0.19 -27.89
CA PHE A 614 -8.16 1.21 -27.70
C PHE A 614 -8.74 1.85 -28.96
N HIS A 615 -8.16 1.56 -30.12
CA HIS A 615 -8.70 2.03 -31.41
C HIS A 615 -10.08 1.43 -31.68
N LEU A 616 -10.24 0.12 -31.46
CA LEU A 616 -11.53 -0.57 -31.60
C LEU A 616 -12.62 0.02 -30.71
N VAL A 617 -12.38 0.15 -29.41
CA VAL A 617 -13.43 0.59 -28.45
C VAL A 617 -13.74 2.08 -28.55
N SER A 618 -12.85 2.87 -29.14
CA SER A 618 -13.05 4.32 -29.32
C SER A 618 -13.47 4.69 -30.74
N LEU A 619 -13.57 3.74 -31.67
CA LEU A 619 -13.88 3.98 -33.07
C LEU A 619 -15.22 4.73 -33.21
N GLY A 620 -15.25 5.76 -34.05
CA GLY A 620 -16.44 6.61 -34.25
C GLY A 620 -16.84 7.51 -33.07
N MET A 621 -16.17 7.41 -31.91
CA MET A 621 -16.48 8.26 -30.76
C MET A 621 -15.85 9.66 -30.91
N PRO A 622 -16.61 10.75 -30.66
CA PRO A 622 -16.12 12.11 -30.80
C PRO A 622 -15.10 12.51 -29.72
N ALA A 623 -15.07 11.80 -28.59
CA ALA A 623 -14.10 11.98 -27.51
C ALA A 623 -13.44 10.65 -27.16
N LYS A 624 -12.12 10.66 -27.00
CA LYS A 624 -11.29 9.47 -26.76
C LYS A 624 -10.97 9.38 -25.27
N ARG A 625 -11.67 8.52 -24.54
CA ARG A 625 -11.53 8.37 -23.07
C ARG A 625 -11.00 6.98 -22.74
N LEU A 626 -9.67 6.86 -22.70
CA LEU A 626 -8.99 5.59 -22.51
C LEU A 626 -8.81 5.29 -21.01
N SER A 627 -8.84 4.02 -20.62
CA SER A 627 -8.42 3.58 -19.28
C SER A 627 -7.55 2.35 -19.38
N THR A 628 -6.34 2.45 -18.87
CA THR A 628 -5.28 1.47 -19.03
C THR A 628 -5.16 0.59 -17.78
N ALA A 629 -5.20 -0.72 -18.00
CA ALA A 629 -4.88 -1.75 -17.03
C ALA A 629 -3.48 -2.30 -17.32
N PHE A 630 -2.57 -2.27 -16.34
CA PHE A 630 -1.22 -2.83 -16.50
C PHE A 630 -1.17 -4.27 -15.98
N ASP A 631 -0.28 -5.08 -16.55
CA ASP A 631 -0.05 -6.44 -16.04
C ASP A 631 0.58 -6.39 -14.64
N SER A 632 0.51 -7.51 -13.91
CA SER A 632 1.02 -7.56 -12.54
C SER A 632 2.53 -7.25 -12.47
N VAL A 633 3.30 -7.61 -13.50
CA VAL A 633 4.74 -7.33 -13.57
C VAL A 633 5.02 -5.82 -13.57
N THR A 634 4.31 -5.07 -14.43
CA THR A 634 4.38 -3.59 -14.47
C THR A 634 3.81 -2.97 -13.19
N LEU A 635 2.71 -3.50 -12.64
CA LEU A 635 2.10 -2.99 -11.40
C LEU A 635 3.08 -3.00 -10.21
N TYR A 636 4.03 -3.93 -10.20
CA TYR A 636 5.07 -4.07 -9.18
C TYR A 636 6.42 -3.46 -9.59
N GLY A 637 6.47 -2.72 -10.71
CA GLY A 637 7.66 -1.99 -11.14
C GLY A 637 8.84 -2.91 -11.50
N ARG A 638 8.54 -4.07 -12.09
CA ARG A 638 9.53 -5.04 -12.55
C ARG A 638 9.54 -5.12 -14.06
N ASP A 639 10.70 -5.49 -14.61
CA ASP A 639 10.84 -5.83 -16.01
C ASP A 639 10.41 -7.29 -16.24
N PRO A 640 9.91 -7.63 -17.45
CA PRO A 640 9.65 -9.02 -17.83
C PRO A 640 10.93 -9.87 -17.77
N HIS A 641 10.80 -11.13 -17.37
CA HIS A 641 11.92 -12.06 -17.21
C HIS A 641 11.51 -13.48 -17.60
N GLU A 642 12.45 -14.30 -18.04
CA GLU A 642 12.24 -15.73 -18.40
C GLU A 642 11.91 -16.64 -17.20
N ARG A 643 11.99 -16.12 -15.97
CA ARG A 643 11.76 -16.92 -14.77
C ARG A 643 10.28 -17.29 -14.74
N PRO A 644 9.88 -18.56 -14.56
CA PRO A 644 8.50 -18.98 -14.82
C PRO A 644 7.44 -18.19 -14.04
N ASP A 645 7.72 -17.85 -12.78
CA ASP A 645 6.82 -17.08 -11.91
C ASP A 645 6.67 -15.60 -12.31
N ILE A 646 7.55 -15.07 -13.17
CA ILE A 646 7.43 -13.76 -13.83
C ILE A 646 6.85 -13.94 -15.23
N TYR A 647 7.44 -14.82 -16.05
CA TYR A 647 7.09 -15.03 -17.46
C TYR A 647 5.61 -15.35 -17.65
N GLY A 648 5.05 -16.27 -16.84
CA GLY A 648 3.64 -16.66 -16.89
C GLY A 648 2.67 -15.51 -16.58
N LYS A 649 3.17 -14.38 -16.05
CA LYS A 649 2.37 -13.20 -15.69
C LYS A 649 2.50 -12.05 -16.69
N VAL A 650 3.52 -12.05 -17.56
CA VAL A 650 3.77 -10.98 -18.53
C VAL A 650 2.60 -10.84 -19.50
N GLY A 651 1.98 -9.65 -19.53
CA GLY A 651 0.83 -9.35 -20.40
C GLY A 651 -0.47 -10.07 -19.99
N THR A 652 -0.50 -10.75 -18.86
CA THR A 652 -1.73 -11.30 -18.28
C THR A 652 -2.43 -10.25 -17.42
N SER A 653 -3.76 -10.24 -17.44
CA SER A 653 -4.59 -9.33 -16.64
C SER A 653 -4.34 -7.82 -16.89
N GLY A 654 -3.54 -7.46 -17.90
CA GLY A 654 -3.18 -6.10 -18.24
C GLY A 654 -2.12 -6.03 -19.36
N VAL A 655 -1.75 -4.81 -19.75
CA VAL A 655 -0.69 -4.56 -20.73
C VAL A 655 0.69 -4.54 -20.06
N SER A 656 1.69 -5.15 -20.70
CA SER A 656 3.07 -5.11 -20.21
C SER A 656 3.80 -3.86 -20.72
N ILE A 657 4.31 -3.02 -19.81
CA ILE A 657 5.02 -1.77 -20.12
C ILE A 657 6.29 -1.70 -19.27
N CYS A 658 7.46 -1.94 -19.87
CA CYS A 658 8.75 -1.84 -19.18
C CYS A 658 9.63 -0.71 -19.73
N SER A 659 9.25 -0.06 -20.84
CA SER A 659 10.03 1.02 -21.45
C SER A 659 9.17 2.21 -21.89
N LEU A 660 9.84 3.35 -22.13
CA LEU A 660 9.21 4.53 -22.73
C LEU A 660 8.68 4.22 -24.15
N ASP A 661 9.36 3.37 -24.91
CA ASP A 661 8.92 3.03 -26.26
C ASP A 661 7.66 2.16 -26.25
N ASP A 662 7.50 1.29 -25.25
CA ASP A 662 6.25 0.57 -25.03
C ASP A 662 5.10 1.54 -24.70
N MET A 663 5.36 2.56 -23.90
CA MET A 663 4.38 3.63 -23.63
C MET A 663 4.01 4.41 -24.90
N LYS A 664 4.97 4.68 -25.78
CA LYS A 664 4.72 5.34 -27.08
C LYS A 664 3.86 4.47 -27.99
N LYS A 665 4.18 3.18 -28.12
CA LYS A 665 3.39 2.20 -28.89
C LYS A 665 1.97 2.04 -28.34
N LEU A 666 1.81 2.07 -27.01
CA LEU A 666 0.52 1.95 -26.36
C LEU A 666 -0.46 3.05 -26.78
N TYR A 667 0.02 4.30 -26.87
CA TYR A 667 -0.80 5.47 -27.17
C TYR A 667 -0.60 6.07 -28.57
N SER A 668 0.09 5.37 -29.46
CA SER A 668 0.24 5.83 -30.85
C SER A 668 -1.12 5.92 -31.57
N GLY A 669 -1.24 6.91 -32.45
CA GLY A 669 -2.49 7.27 -33.11
C GLY A 669 -3.51 8.02 -32.23
N PHE A 670 -3.19 8.31 -30.96
CA PHE A 670 -3.98 9.18 -30.10
C PHE A 670 -3.17 10.43 -29.73
N ASP A 671 -3.62 11.61 -30.15
CA ASP A 671 -3.02 12.87 -29.69
C ASP A 671 -3.37 13.10 -28.21
N LEU A 672 -2.38 12.92 -27.33
CA LEU A 672 -2.52 13.03 -25.88
C LEU A 672 -2.74 14.48 -25.41
N CYS A 673 -2.45 15.46 -26.25
CA CYS A 673 -2.66 16.89 -26.00
C CYS A 673 -3.98 17.41 -26.60
N ASP A 674 -4.73 16.58 -27.34
CA ASP A 674 -6.03 16.97 -27.89
C ASP A 674 -7.05 17.20 -26.76
N PRO A 675 -7.82 18.30 -26.79
CA PRO A 675 -8.81 18.62 -25.77
C PRO A 675 -9.99 17.64 -25.71
N LYS A 676 -10.10 16.63 -26.57
CA LYS A 676 -11.10 15.56 -26.57
C LYS A 676 -10.50 14.20 -26.26
N THR A 677 -9.19 14.11 -26.05
CA THR A 677 -8.50 12.91 -25.58
C THR A 677 -8.26 13.01 -24.08
N SER A 678 -8.46 11.92 -23.34
CA SER A 678 -7.99 11.82 -21.95
C SER A 678 -7.70 10.37 -21.57
N VAL A 679 -6.54 10.16 -20.94
CA VAL A 679 -6.08 8.82 -20.55
C VAL A 679 -6.11 8.67 -19.03
N SER A 680 -6.68 7.57 -18.55
CA SER A 680 -6.61 7.16 -17.16
C SER A 680 -5.70 5.95 -17.03
N MET A 681 -4.75 5.97 -16.09
CA MET A 681 -3.80 4.89 -15.88
C MET A 681 -3.93 4.37 -14.45
N THR A 682 -4.34 3.11 -14.32
CA THR A 682 -4.51 2.44 -13.01
C THR A 682 -3.18 1.84 -12.58
N ILE A 683 -2.34 2.66 -11.94
CA ILE A 683 -1.01 2.30 -11.45
C ILE A 683 -0.76 2.99 -10.09
N ASN A 684 -0.07 2.31 -9.16
CA ASN A 684 0.15 2.80 -7.80
C ASN A 684 1.64 2.82 -7.42
N GLY A 685 2.23 1.69 -7.02
CA GLY A 685 3.63 1.61 -6.58
C GLY A 685 4.64 2.32 -7.49
N PRO A 686 4.74 1.96 -8.78
CA PRO A 686 5.63 2.59 -9.75
C PRO A 686 4.93 3.73 -10.55
N ALA A 687 3.84 4.30 -10.01
CA ALA A 687 3.13 5.40 -10.68
C ALA A 687 4.03 6.59 -11.08
N PRO A 688 5.04 7.00 -10.29
CA PRO A 688 5.96 8.07 -10.70
C PRO A 688 6.70 7.76 -11.99
N MET A 689 7.17 6.53 -12.17
CA MET A 689 7.90 6.07 -13.35
C MET A 689 6.98 6.03 -14.57
N ILE A 690 5.81 5.41 -14.43
CA ILE A 690 4.81 5.32 -15.50
C ILE A 690 4.28 6.70 -15.90
N LEU A 691 4.08 7.60 -14.95
CA LEU A 691 3.70 8.98 -15.22
C LEU A 691 4.81 9.72 -15.99
N ALA A 692 6.07 9.53 -15.63
CA ALA A 692 7.19 10.11 -16.36
C ALA A 692 7.25 9.57 -17.80
N MET A 693 7.03 8.28 -18.01
CA MET A 693 6.93 7.70 -19.36
C MET A 693 5.80 8.34 -20.16
N PHE A 694 4.60 8.43 -19.57
CA PHE A 694 3.43 9.04 -20.23
C PHE A 694 3.64 10.51 -20.60
N MET A 695 4.23 11.30 -19.69
CA MET A 695 4.51 12.71 -19.94
C MET A 695 5.54 12.88 -21.06
N ASN A 696 6.57 12.03 -21.11
CA ASN A 696 7.53 12.02 -22.22
C ASN A 696 6.86 11.60 -23.53
N THR A 697 5.98 10.58 -23.53
CA THR A 697 5.21 10.20 -24.73
C THR A 697 4.38 11.38 -25.26
N ALA A 698 3.69 12.12 -24.39
CA ALA A 698 2.92 13.29 -24.81
C ALA A 698 3.81 14.41 -25.39
N VAL A 699 4.98 14.67 -24.79
CA VAL A 699 5.94 15.65 -25.29
C VAL A 699 6.52 15.22 -26.64
N ASP A 700 6.93 13.95 -26.77
CA ASP A 700 7.51 13.41 -28.00
C ASP A 700 6.50 13.42 -29.17
N GLN A 701 5.22 13.15 -28.91
CA GLN A 701 4.16 13.33 -29.91
C GLN A 701 4.09 14.77 -30.43
N GLN A 702 4.23 15.77 -29.55
CA GLN A 702 4.21 17.18 -29.95
C GLN A 702 5.48 17.59 -30.70
N VAL A 703 6.64 17.04 -30.33
CA VAL A 703 7.89 17.21 -31.09
C VAL A 703 7.74 16.66 -32.51
N GLU A 704 7.23 15.44 -32.65
CA GLU A 704 6.93 14.82 -33.95
C GLU A 704 5.98 15.71 -34.78
N ALA A 705 4.89 16.18 -34.17
CA ALA A 705 3.90 17.03 -34.81
C ALA A 705 4.47 18.37 -35.28
N VAL A 706 5.34 19.01 -34.49
CA VAL A 706 6.00 20.27 -34.85
C VAL A 706 6.95 20.06 -36.03
N LEU A 707 7.82 19.04 -35.95
CA LEU A 707 8.76 18.73 -37.03
C LEU A 707 8.04 18.38 -38.35
N LYS A 708 6.91 17.67 -38.28
CA LYS A 708 6.05 17.40 -39.44
C LYS A 708 5.41 18.67 -39.99
N ARG A 709 4.82 19.52 -39.14
CA ARG A 709 4.20 20.79 -39.53
C ARG A 709 5.18 21.74 -40.20
N GLU A 710 6.43 21.74 -39.77
CA GLU A 710 7.50 22.59 -40.30
C GLU A 710 8.28 21.95 -41.46
N ASN A 711 7.85 20.78 -41.95
CA ASN A 711 8.52 20.02 -43.01
C ASN A 711 9.98 19.63 -42.70
N ARG A 712 10.35 19.53 -41.42
CA ARG A 712 11.67 19.09 -40.93
C ARG A 712 11.72 17.60 -40.59
N TRP A 713 10.57 16.92 -40.61
CA TRP A 713 10.47 15.51 -40.22
C TRP A 713 11.37 14.58 -41.03
N ASN A 714 11.43 14.72 -42.35
CA ASN A 714 12.22 13.82 -43.20
C ASN A 714 13.71 13.83 -42.87
N ASP A 715 14.26 15.00 -42.49
CA ASP A 715 15.66 15.12 -42.09
C ASP A 715 15.90 14.54 -40.70
N ALA A 716 14.96 14.78 -39.77
CA ALA A 716 14.99 14.18 -38.45
C ALA A 716 14.90 12.65 -38.51
N GLU A 717 14.00 12.09 -39.31
CA GLU A 717 13.84 10.65 -39.48
C GLU A 717 15.09 9.97 -40.06
N LYS A 718 15.74 10.61 -41.05
CA LYS A 718 17.03 10.13 -41.58
C LYS A 718 18.11 10.14 -40.51
N ALA A 719 18.18 11.20 -39.70
CA ALA A 719 19.15 11.31 -38.63
C ALA A 719 18.90 10.28 -37.52
N ILE A 720 17.64 10.07 -37.11
CA ILE A 720 17.23 9.04 -36.16
C ILE A 720 17.62 7.64 -36.69
N SER A 721 17.22 7.33 -37.92
CA SER A 721 17.52 6.02 -38.53
C SER A 721 19.02 5.77 -38.65
N LYS A 722 19.80 6.81 -39.00
CA LYS A 722 21.27 6.72 -39.04
C LYS A 722 21.90 6.49 -37.65
N LYS A 723 21.30 7.04 -36.60
CA LYS A 723 21.81 6.95 -35.22
C LYS A 723 21.47 5.62 -34.56
N LEU A 724 20.24 5.15 -34.74
CA LEU A 724 19.73 3.94 -34.08
C LEU A 724 20.01 2.68 -34.90
N GLY A 725 20.16 2.77 -36.22
CA GLY A 725 20.44 1.63 -37.08
C GLY A 725 19.39 0.52 -36.96
N ASP A 726 19.85 -0.73 -36.93
CA ASP A 726 18.99 -1.92 -36.82
C ASP A 726 18.39 -2.09 -35.41
N ASP A 727 18.94 -1.39 -34.40
CA ASP A 727 18.44 -1.42 -33.02
C ASP A 727 17.21 -0.53 -32.81
N ARG A 728 16.76 0.21 -33.84
CA ARG A 728 15.59 1.08 -33.75
C ARG A 728 14.34 0.25 -33.43
N PRO A 729 13.65 0.51 -32.30
CA PRO A 729 12.41 -0.18 -31.98
C PRO A 729 11.34 0.11 -33.04
N VAL A 730 10.57 -0.91 -33.37
CA VAL A 730 9.47 -0.83 -34.34
C VAL A 730 8.15 -1.21 -33.68
N TYR A 731 7.06 -0.65 -34.21
CA TYR A 731 5.71 -1.12 -33.88
C TYR A 731 5.49 -2.46 -34.58
N THR A 732 5.28 -3.52 -33.81
CA THR A 732 5.04 -4.87 -34.36
C THR A 732 3.54 -5.18 -34.24
N PRO A 733 2.79 -5.20 -35.35
CA PRO A 733 1.36 -5.53 -35.32
C PRO A 733 1.10 -6.85 -34.59
N TYR A 734 0.11 -6.87 -33.69
CA TYR A 734 -0.25 -8.08 -32.92
C TYR A 734 -0.73 -9.23 -33.83
N GLN A 735 -1.24 -8.88 -34.99
CA GLN A 735 -1.59 -9.78 -36.10
C GLN A 735 -1.02 -9.13 -37.36
N ASP A 736 -0.72 -9.90 -38.42
CA ASP A 736 -0.13 -9.38 -39.67
C ASP A 736 -1.09 -8.48 -40.49
N ASP A 737 -1.93 -7.68 -39.84
CA ASP A 737 -2.90 -6.75 -40.41
C ASP A 737 -2.48 -5.28 -40.37
N GLY A 738 -1.25 -4.98 -39.93
CA GLY A 738 -0.67 -3.64 -39.96
C GLY A 738 -1.13 -2.74 -38.81
N LEU A 739 -1.30 -1.44 -39.07
CA LEU A 739 -1.79 -0.50 -38.07
C LEU A 739 -3.32 -0.67 -37.86
N PRO A 740 -3.83 -0.52 -36.63
CA PRO A 740 -5.27 -0.62 -36.35
C PRO A 740 -6.10 0.38 -37.16
N GLU A 741 -7.38 0.06 -37.38
CA GLU A 741 -8.32 0.99 -38.01
C GLU A 741 -8.41 2.31 -37.21
N GLY A 742 -8.23 3.45 -37.90
CA GLY A 742 -8.23 4.77 -37.28
C GLY A 742 -6.85 5.23 -36.77
N HIS A 743 -5.82 4.39 -36.84
CA HIS A 743 -4.45 4.74 -36.49
C HIS A 743 -3.72 5.42 -37.67
N ASP A 744 -3.22 6.63 -37.49
CA ASP A 744 -2.61 7.47 -38.55
C ASP A 744 -1.06 7.43 -38.59
N GLY A 745 -0.44 6.68 -37.67
CA GLY A 745 1.02 6.55 -37.57
C GLY A 745 1.66 7.58 -36.63
N ALA A 746 0.90 8.51 -36.08
CA ALA A 746 1.43 9.52 -35.15
C ALA A 746 1.91 8.88 -33.84
N GLY A 747 3.00 9.43 -33.29
CA GLY A 747 3.59 9.00 -32.02
C GLY A 747 4.56 7.84 -32.12
N LEU A 748 4.78 7.30 -33.32
CA LEU A 748 5.78 6.25 -33.60
C LEU A 748 7.11 6.82 -34.10
N GLY A 749 7.18 8.12 -34.41
CA GLY A 749 8.33 8.71 -35.07
C GLY A 749 9.60 8.68 -34.21
N LEU A 750 9.45 8.88 -32.89
CA LEU A 750 10.57 8.93 -31.94
C LEU A 750 10.78 7.60 -31.19
N LEU A 751 10.37 6.45 -31.73
CA LEU A 751 10.75 5.16 -31.12
C LEU A 751 12.28 5.02 -31.08
N GLY A 752 12.81 4.67 -29.90
CA GLY A 752 14.24 4.52 -29.61
C GLY A 752 14.98 5.83 -29.29
N THR A 753 14.28 6.97 -29.18
CA THR A 753 14.90 8.26 -28.82
C THR A 753 13.92 9.21 -28.14
N THR A 754 14.32 10.41 -27.74
CA THR A 754 13.42 11.44 -27.17
C THR A 754 13.64 12.80 -27.83
N GLY A 755 12.67 13.70 -27.70
CA GLY A 755 12.82 15.08 -28.15
C GLY A 755 14.03 15.80 -27.52
N GLY A 756 14.37 15.45 -26.27
CA GLY A 756 15.56 15.96 -25.59
C GLY A 756 16.87 15.53 -26.25
N GLU A 757 16.96 14.29 -26.72
CA GLU A 757 18.14 13.80 -27.46
C GLU A 757 18.27 14.45 -28.84
N LEU A 758 17.14 14.77 -29.49
CA LEU A 758 17.16 15.49 -30.77
C LEU A 758 17.79 16.88 -30.64
N VAL A 759 17.72 17.51 -29.46
CA VAL A 759 18.47 18.76 -29.17
C VAL A 759 19.97 18.50 -29.21
N GLY A 760 20.43 17.42 -28.57
CA GLY A 760 21.84 17.01 -28.59
C GLY A 760 22.33 16.65 -30.00
N TRP A 761 21.43 16.25 -30.90
CA TRP A 761 21.75 15.95 -32.30
C TRP A 761 21.65 17.17 -33.23
N GLY A 762 21.30 18.34 -32.71
CA GLY A 762 21.16 19.59 -33.48
C GLY A 762 19.92 19.63 -34.38
N LEU A 763 18.94 18.76 -34.16
CA LEU A 763 17.68 18.72 -34.91
C LEU A 763 16.62 19.66 -34.31
N LEU A 764 16.76 20.00 -33.03
CA LEU A 764 15.96 20.98 -32.29
C LEU A 764 16.88 21.92 -31.52
N THR A 765 16.43 23.15 -31.28
CA THR A 765 17.12 24.03 -30.32
C THR A 765 16.61 23.79 -28.90
N GLY A 766 17.42 24.06 -27.87
CA GLY A 766 16.99 23.92 -26.48
C GLY A 766 15.78 24.81 -26.12
N GLY A 767 15.71 26.02 -26.68
CA GLY A 767 14.56 26.92 -26.50
C GLY A 767 13.28 26.38 -27.13
N GLU A 768 13.38 25.87 -28.37
CA GLU A 768 12.27 25.24 -29.08
C GLU A 768 11.72 24.02 -28.32
N TYR A 769 12.61 23.11 -27.88
CA TYR A 769 12.19 21.94 -27.11
C TYR A 769 11.52 22.34 -25.78
N THR A 770 12.04 23.35 -25.09
CA THR A 770 11.45 23.85 -23.84
C THR A 770 10.03 24.37 -24.06
N GLU A 771 9.79 25.10 -25.16
CA GLU A 771 8.46 25.61 -25.50
C GLU A 771 7.48 24.46 -25.83
N ILE A 772 7.92 23.50 -26.64
CA ILE A 772 7.10 22.32 -27.01
C ILE A 772 6.76 21.51 -25.76
N ARG A 773 7.75 21.22 -24.91
CA ARG A 773 7.59 20.50 -23.64
C ARG A 773 6.59 21.21 -22.73
N SER A 774 6.76 22.51 -22.50
CA SER A 774 5.88 23.30 -21.63
C SER A 774 4.43 23.26 -22.13
N ARG A 775 4.22 23.45 -23.43
CA ARG A 775 2.88 23.36 -24.05
C ARG A 775 2.28 21.96 -23.93
N GLY A 776 3.08 20.91 -24.16
CA GLY A 776 2.66 19.52 -24.01
C GLY A 776 2.17 19.22 -22.59
N LEU A 777 3.00 19.55 -21.58
CA LEU A 777 2.67 19.34 -20.17
C LEU A 777 1.43 20.13 -19.70
N GLN A 778 1.21 21.34 -20.22
CA GLN A 778 0.05 22.16 -19.85
C GLN A 778 -1.26 21.71 -20.54
N SER A 779 -1.17 21.09 -21.71
CA SER A 779 -2.33 20.66 -22.51
C SER A 779 -2.76 19.23 -22.24
N VAL A 780 -1.84 18.35 -21.85
CA VAL A 780 -2.10 16.92 -21.62
C VAL A 780 -3.23 16.70 -20.62
N ARG A 781 -4.13 15.75 -20.94
CA ARG A 781 -5.32 15.44 -20.13
C ARG A 781 -5.30 14.00 -19.67
N GLY A 782 -5.50 13.79 -18.39
CA GLY A 782 -5.55 12.42 -17.88
C GLY A 782 -5.60 12.29 -16.37
N THR A 783 -5.43 11.07 -15.91
CA THR A 783 -5.43 10.69 -14.50
C THR A 783 -4.43 9.58 -14.29
N VAL A 784 -3.59 9.72 -13.29
CA VAL A 784 -2.87 8.59 -12.70
C VAL A 784 -3.55 8.24 -11.37
N GLN A 785 -3.70 6.95 -11.08
CA GLN A 785 -4.39 6.54 -9.85
C GLN A 785 -3.58 6.89 -8.60
N ALA A 786 -2.40 6.29 -8.43
CA ALA A 786 -1.35 6.73 -7.51
C ALA A 786 -1.80 7.03 -6.06
N ASP A 787 -2.88 6.39 -5.58
CA ASP A 787 -3.32 6.53 -4.19
C ASP A 787 -2.61 5.47 -3.34
N ILE A 788 -1.51 5.88 -2.71
CA ILE A 788 -0.65 5.03 -1.87
C ILE A 788 -1.36 4.65 -0.56
N LEU A 789 -2.26 5.49 -0.04
CA LEU A 789 -2.91 5.22 1.25
C LEU A 789 -3.87 4.04 1.16
N LYS A 790 -4.55 3.83 0.03
CA LYS A 790 -5.36 2.62 -0.19
C LYS A 790 -4.52 1.36 -0.42
N GLU A 791 -3.27 1.49 -0.86
CA GLU A 791 -2.39 0.34 -1.08
C GLU A 791 -2.09 -0.36 0.24
N ASP A 792 -1.72 0.42 1.26
CA ASP A 792 -1.49 -0.10 2.62
C ASP A 792 -2.77 -0.61 3.28
N GLN A 793 -3.94 -0.03 2.93
CA GLN A 793 -5.21 -0.40 3.55
C GLN A 793 -5.87 -1.64 2.94
N ALA A 794 -5.70 -1.90 1.63
CA ALA A 794 -6.52 -2.88 0.94
C ALA A 794 -5.89 -3.53 -0.32
N GLN A 795 -5.18 -2.77 -1.16
CA GLN A 795 -4.77 -3.27 -2.48
C GLN A 795 -3.40 -3.96 -2.50
N ASN A 796 -2.54 -3.67 -1.53
CA ASN A 796 -1.27 -4.38 -1.31
C ASN A 796 -0.31 -4.38 -2.52
N THR A 797 -0.32 -3.34 -3.37
CA THR A 797 0.65 -3.14 -4.49
C THR A 797 1.69 -2.06 -4.19
N CYS A 798 1.90 -1.73 -2.91
CA CYS A 798 2.95 -0.79 -2.51
C CYS A 798 4.33 -1.49 -2.54
N ILE A 799 5.21 -1.05 -3.43
CA ILE A 799 6.57 -1.61 -3.60
C ILE A 799 7.66 -0.81 -2.87
N PHE A 800 7.29 0.35 -2.34
CA PHE A 800 8.16 1.21 -1.53
C PHE A 800 7.57 1.35 -0.12
N SER A 801 8.36 1.88 0.82
CA SER A 801 7.77 2.30 2.10
C SER A 801 6.71 3.38 1.85
N THR A 802 5.60 3.33 2.60
CA THR A 802 4.48 4.27 2.48
C THR A 802 4.95 5.73 2.58
N GLU A 803 5.91 6.00 3.46
CA GLU A 803 6.50 7.34 3.62
C GLU A 803 7.26 7.82 2.39
N PHE A 804 8.10 6.96 1.80
CA PHE A 804 8.83 7.30 0.59
C PHE A 804 7.86 7.54 -0.58
N ALA A 805 6.91 6.63 -0.77
CA ALA A 805 5.92 6.76 -1.83
C ALA A 805 5.08 8.05 -1.70
N LEU A 806 4.66 8.42 -0.49
CA LEU A 806 3.96 9.69 -0.25
C LEU A 806 4.84 10.92 -0.49
N ARG A 807 6.14 10.86 -0.17
CA ARG A 807 7.10 11.91 -0.51
C ARG A 807 7.18 12.15 -2.02
N VAL A 808 7.34 11.08 -2.81
CA VAL A 808 7.37 11.17 -4.26
C VAL A 808 6.04 11.68 -4.82
N MET A 809 4.90 11.29 -4.24
CA MET A 809 3.59 11.84 -4.62
C MET A 809 3.48 13.35 -4.37
N GLY A 810 4.09 13.86 -3.30
CA GLY A 810 4.19 15.30 -3.09
C GLY A 810 5.14 15.98 -4.09
N ASP A 811 6.22 15.32 -4.50
CA ASP A 811 7.14 15.85 -5.51
C ASP A 811 6.45 15.99 -6.87
N ILE A 812 5.68 14.98 -7.29
CA ILE A 812 4.84 15.03 -8.50
C ILE A 812 3.88 16.22 -8.43
N GLN A 813 3.18 16.40 -7.31
CA GLN A 813 2.23 17.49 -7.16
C GLN A 813 2.92 18.86 -7.17
N GLN A 814 4.11 18.98 -6.57
CA GLN A 814 4.92 20.20 -6.63
C GLN A 814 5.32 20.51 -8.07
N THR A 815 5.85 19.53 -8.80
CA THR A 815 6.20 19.67 -10.22
C THR A 815 5.00 20.08 -11.07
N PHE A 816 3.81 19.53 -10.82
CA PHE A 816 2.60 19.93 -11.53
C PHE A 816 2.25 21.41 -11.30
N ILE A 817 2.47 21.92 -10.09
CA ILE A 817 2.26 23.34 -9.77
C ILE A 817 3.30 24.20 -10.51
N ASP A 818 4.57 23.82 -10.43
CA ASP A 818 5.68 24.60 -10.97
C ASP A 818 5.66 24.65 -12.51
N GLU A 819 5.26 23.56 -13.17
CA GLU A 819 5.17 23.44 -14.64
C GLU A 819 3.80 23.85 -15.20
N GLY A 820 2.82 24.14 -14.33
CA GLY A 820 1.47 24.56 -14.74
C GLY A 820 0.58 23.44 -15.28
N VAL A 821 0.79 22.19 -14.86
CA VAL A 821 -0.01 21.02 -15.24
C VAL A 821 -1.37 21.06 -14.53
N ARG A 822 -2.39 21.57 -15.22
CA ARG A 822 -3.75 21.80 -14.66
C ARG A 822 -4.82 20.84 -15.16
N ASN A 823 -4.53 20.07 -16.21
CA ASN A 823 -5.52 19.20 -16.84
C ASN A 823 -5.26 17.71 -16.59
N PHE A 824 -4.27 17.39 -15.75
CA PHE A 824 -3.92 16.04 -15.34
C PHE A 824 -4.14 15.88 -13.83
N TYR A 825 -4.89 14.86 -13.43
CA TYR A 825 -5.12 14.52 -12.04
C TYR A 825 -3.93 13.70 -11.52
N SER A 826 -3.20 14.25 -10.55
CA SER A 826 -1.99 13.65 -9.96
C SER A 826 -2.29 12.45 -9.05
N VAL A 827 -3.52 12.38 -8.53
CA VAL A 827 -4.00 11.28 -7.70
C VAL A 827 -5.50 11.06 -7.90
N SER A 828 -5.91 9.80 -7.95
CA SER A 828 -7.30 9.36 -7.89
C SER A 828 -7.52 8.59 -6.59
N ILE A 829 -8.00 9.32 -5.58
CA ILE A 829 -8.25 8.82 -4.23
C ILE A 829 -9.36 7.77 -4.29
N SER A 830 -9.05 6.52 -3.96
CA SER A 830 -9.87 5.37 -4.36
C SER A 830 -10.38 4.57 -3.16
N GLY A 831 -11.70 4.38 -3.13
CA GLY A 831 -12.40 3.45 -2.24
C GLY A 831 -12.76 2.13 -2.90
N TYR A 832 -12.64 2.00 -4.22
CA TYR A 832 -13.04 0.78 -4.94
C TYR A 832 -12.39 -0.47 -4.33
N HIS A 833 -11.07 -0.48 -4.24
CA HIS A 833 -10.29 -1.62 -3.73
C HIS A 833 -10.55 -1.91 -2.24
N ILE A 834 -10.80 -0.86 -1.45
CA ILE A 834 -11.19 -0.99 -0.03
C ILE A 834 -12.53 -1.74 0.08
N ALA A 835 -13.47 -1.45 -0.81
CA ALA A 835 -14.77 -2.13 -0.85
C ALA A 835 -14.64 -3.59 -1.32
N GLU A 836 -13.87 -3.83 -2.39
CA GLU A 836 -13.63 -5.19 -2.91
C GLU A 836 -12.88 -6.08 -1.92
N ALA A 837 -12.06 -5.49 -1.03
CA ALA A 837 -11.45 -6.20 0.10
C ALA A 837 -12.46 -6.58 1.22
N GLY A 838 -13.73 -6.18 1.10
CA GLY A 838 -14.82 -6.54 2.01
C GLY A 838 -15.35 -5.39 2.87
N ALA A 839 -14.92 -4.15 2.66
CA ALA A 839 -15.47 -3.01 3.39
C ALA A 839 -16.88 -2.64 2.93
N ASN A 840 -17.79 -2.44 3.88
CA ASN A 840 -19.13 -1.93 3.60
C ASN A 840 -19.09 -0.48 3.04
N PRO A 841 -20.19 0.05 2.47
CA PRO A 841 -20.21 1.36 1.82
C PRO A 841 -19.84 2.53 2.73
N ILE A 842 -20.15 2.42 4.03
CA ILE A 842 -19.84 3.45 5.03
C ILE A 842 -18.33 3.50 5.27
N SER A 843 -17.72 2.34 5.55
CA SER A 843 -16.27 2.21 5.71
C SER A 843 -15.51 2.65 4.46
N GLN A 844 -15.98 2.25 3.28
CA GLN A 844 -15.43 2.69 2.00
C GLN A 844 -15.40 4.23 1.92
N LEU A 845 -16.55 4.87 2.11
CA LEU A 845 -16.67 6.33 1.99
C LEU A 845 -15.81 7.05 3.04
N ALA A 846 -15.83 6.59 4.29
CA ALA A 846 -15.08 7.21 5.38
C ALA A 846 -13.56 7.10 5.16
N PHE A 847 -13.04 5.93 4.82
CA PHE A 847 -11.61 5.76 4.57
C PHE A 847 -11.16 6.54 3.34
N THR A 848 -11.92 6.51 2.24
CA THR A 848 -11.56 7.24 1.02
C THR A 848 -11.51 8.76 1.24
N LEU A 849 -12.51 9.33 1.93
CA LEU A 849 -12.48 10.76 2.27
C LEU A 849 -11.35 11.08 3.25
N SER A 850 -11.09 10.20 4.22
CA SER A 850 -9.99 10.37 5.16
C SER A 850 -8.65 10.41 4.42
N ASN A 851 -8.40 9.48 3.49
CA ASN A 851 -7.21 9.47 2.63
C ASN A 851 -7.10 10.77 1.82
N GLY A 852 -8.20 11.23 1.23
CA GLY A 852 -8.23 12.50 0.50
C GLY A 852 -7.86 13.71 1.36
N PHE A 853 -8.37 13.78 2.60
CA PHE A 853 -8.00 14.83 3.54
C PHE A 853 -6.56 14.69 4.06
N THR A 854 -6.03 13.47 4.18
CA THR A 854 -4.61 13.24 4.47
C THR A 854 -3.73 13.85 3.39
N TYR A 855 -4.04 13.65 2.10
CA TYR A 855 -3.31 14.28 1.00
C TYR A 855 -3.39 15.81 1.07
N VAL A 856 -4.57 16.38 1.37
CA VAL A 856 -4.72 17.84 1.53
C VAL A 856 -3.83 18.36 2.66
N GLU A 857 -3.85 17.74 3.84
CA GLU A 857 -3.04 18.17 4.98
C GLU A 857 -1.54 17.97 4.72
N TYR A 858 -1.15 16.89 4.05
CA TYR A 858 0.23 16.63 3.67
C TYR A 858 0.77 17.69 2.71
N TYR A 859 0.05 17.99 1.63
CA TYR A 859 0.45 19.02 0.66
C TYR A 859 0.48 20.42 1.29
N ARG A 860 -0.44 20.73 2.20
CA ARG A 860 -0.39 21.97 3.00
C ARG A 860 0.82 22.02 3.92
N ALA A 861 1.18 20.91 4.56
CA ALA A 861 2.37 20.83 5.41
C ALA A 861 3.67 21.07 4.61
N ARG A 862 3.68 20.73 3.32
CA ARG A 862 4.75 21.07 2.37
C ARG A 862 4.73 22.52 1.87
N GLY A 863 3.75 23.33 2.28
CA GLY A 863 3.63 24.73 1.86
C GLY A 863 2.90 24.96 0.54
N MET A 864 2.22 23.94 -0.01
CA MET A 864 1.44 24.10 -1.25
C MET A 864 0.12 24.82 -0.98
N ASP A 865 -0.24 25.72 -1.90
CA ASP A 865 -1.54 26.39 -1.90
C ASP A 865 -2.66 25.42 -2.31
N VAL A 866 -3.66 25.26 -1.44
CA VAL A 866 -4.83 24.40 -1.65
C VAL A 866 -5.53 24.68 -2.98
N ALA A 867 -5.62 25.95 -3.38
CA ALA A 867 -6.27 26.32 -4.63
C ALA A 867 -5.54 25.81 -5.88
N LYS A 868 -4.24 25.49 -5.76
CA LYS A 868 -3.41 25.01 -6.88
C LYS A 868 -3.44 23.50 -7.07
N PHE A 869 -3.69 22.71 -6.01
CA PHE A 869 -3.70 21.25 -6.11
C PHE A 869 -5.09 20.61 -5.92
N ALA A 870 -5.99 21.20 -5.12
CA ALA A 870 -7.29 20.59 -4.85
C ALA A 870 -8.14 20.32 -6.12
N PRO A 871 -8.11 21.17 -7.17
CA PRO A 871 -8.78 20.87 -8.44
C PRO A 871 -8.22 19.64 -9.18
N ASN A 872 -7.00 19.20 -8.87
CA ASN A 872 -6.33 18.05 -9.46
C ASN A 872 -6.53 16.75 -8.65
N LEU A 873 -7.36 16.79 -7.58
CA LEU A 873 -7.74 15.59 -6.84
C LEU A 873 -8.98 14.95 -7.47
N SER A 874 -8.85 13.69 -7.88
CA SER A 874 -9.96 12.87 -8.36
C SER A 874 -10.37 11.84 -7.30
N PHE A 875 -11.61 11.32 -7.39
CA PHE A 875 -12.15 10.29 -6.50
C PHE A 875 -12.68 9.10 -7.29
N PHE A 876 -12.52 7.90 -6.75
CA PHE A 876 -13.01 6.65 -7.35
C PHE A 876 -13.68 5.75 -6.31
N PHE A 877 -14.98 5.49 -6.46
CA PHE A 877 -15.78 4.67 -5.54
C PHE A 877 -16.33 3.42 -6.24
N SER A 878 -16.56 2.34 -5.48
CA SER A 878 -17.36 1.19 -5.89
C SER A 878 -18.85 1.43 -5.61
N ASN A 879 -19.72 0.78 -6.37
CA ASN A 879 -21.16 0.73 -6.14
C ASN A 879 -21.61 -0.74 -6.11
N GLY A 880 -22.15 -1.17 -4.98
CA GLY A 880 -22.75 -2.49 -4.79
C GLY A 880 -24.26 -2.42 -4.56
N MET A 881 -24.80 -3.42 -3.84
CA MET A 881 -26.25 -3.60 -3.64
C MET A 881 -26.80 -2.96 -2.36
N ASP A 882 -25.94 -2.63 -1.39
CA ASP A 882 -26.31 -1.97 -0.15
C ASP A 882 -26.96 -0.60 -0.39
N ALA A 883 -27.95 -0.24 0.44
CA ALA A 883 -28.79 0.93 0.23
C ALA A 883 -27.99 2.25 0.23
N GLU A 884 -26.89 2.30 0.98
CA GLU A 884 -26.01 3.45 1.14
C GLU A 884 -25.33 3.87 -0.17
N TYR A 885 -25.12 2.94 -1.12
CA TYR A 885 -24.56 3.28 -2.43
C TYR A 885 -25.44 4.27 -3.21
N SER A 886 -26.76 4.25 -2.98
CA SER A 886 -27.67 5.21 -3.59
C SER A 886 -27.37 6.67 -3.24
N VAL A 887 -26.70 6.91 -2.09
CA VAL A 887 -26.36 8.24 -1.54
C VAL A 887 -24.86 8.52 -1.44
N LEU A 888 -23.99 7.54 -1.69
CA LEU A 888 -22.55 7.65 -1.45
C LEU A 888 -21.93 8.90 -2.10
N GLY A 889 -22.12 9.07 -3.41
CA GLY A 889 -21.54 10.20 -4.15
C GLY A 889 -22.06 11.58 -3.70
N ARG A 890 -23.33 11.70 -3.27
CA ARG A 890 -23.89 12.98 -2.80
C ARG A 890 -23.37 13.36 -1.42
N VAL A 891 -23.19 12.37 -0.54
CA VAL A 891 -22.57 12.55 0.78
C VAL A 891 -21.11 12.96 0.63
N ALA A 892 -20.35 12.27 -0.24
CA ALA A 892 -18.95 12.59 -0.52
C ALA A 892 -18.77 14.06 -0.93
N ARG A 893 -19.56 14.53 -1.92
CA ARG A 893 -19.49 15.92 -2.41
C ARG A 893 -19.81 16.94 -1.32
N ARG A 894 -20.81 16.66 -0.48
CA ARG A 894 -21.20 17.60 0.59
C ARG A 894 -20.14 17.70 1.68
N ILE A 895 -19.62 16.57 2.15
CA ILE A 895 -18.54 16.56 3.15
C ILE A 895 -17.32 17.28 2.61
N TRP A 896 -16.89 16.94 1.39
CA TRP A 896 -15.72 17.55 0.77
C TRP A 896 -15.89 19.06 0.59
N SER A 897 -16.99 19.51 0.01
CA SER A 897 -17.21 20.94 -0.24
C SER A 897 -17.32 21.77 1.04
N VAL A 898 -17.99 21.26 2.08
CA VAL A 898 -18.10 21.93 3.37
C VAL A 898 -16.75 21.98 4.09
N ALA A 899 -15.94 20.93 4.01
CA ALA A 899 -14.63 20.89 4.66
C ALA A 899 -13.59 21.78 3.96
N MET A 900 -13.65 21.87 2.62
CA MET A 900 -12.71 22.63 1.81
C MET A 900 -12.99 24.14 1.77
N ARG A 901 -14.19 24.57 2.17
CA ARG A 901 -14.61 25.97 2.18
C ARG A 901 -14.59 26.54 3.59
#